data_AF-A0A817KN25-F1
#
_entry.id   AF-A0A817KN25-F1
#
_cell.length_a   1.000
_cell.length_b   1.000
_cell.length_c   1.000
_cell.angle_alpha   90.00
_cell.angle_beta   90.00
_cell.angle_gamma   90.00
#
_symmetry.space_group_name_H-M   'P 1'
#
loop_
_entity.id
_entity.type
_entity.pdbx_description
1 polymer ?
#
loop_
_entity_poly.entity_id
_entity_poly.type
_entity_poly.pdbx_seq_one_letter_code
_entity_poly.pdbx_strand_id
1 'polypeptide(L)'
;MVSIESSRKNPSCDYVQGLSMNTFAATHVMPDIYCPIQQQEILGYPTDQYYRKYPTKKTKLPVLLLHGDMDSSLPVPIARHFAKQYSLINSNFTYIEMPRTGHTATSAAPMTDEEGNCGWNLAVTYMLSPTFEPDRSCLNKISQIDFAGITTKSKQAAMQYFGTDDVWGIKKTHETIANIAMNIKYTLRLNVPINWNTTNLTSCTQTIEIYVKRYFIFGFENNSHHLWRIPGGGGIPVSTLEFEAIGVVSTLNGSVSMYVTDKRGVGKSSLLECPRSIIKNLTACLPYIKDNEYRLKQNTYTNTARDLEYVVKIIIGNNRQYLKSNQRVILMGSSQGTYLLQRYLYITQDDEQVDGIILDSVLPTDITRLIHGDKYLNYILLDLFSRCSQDEEGCSKYFKDKNPMRALYTYKMNEDFQTNSSYVIHFLSKYDATFTALIYRINRCNFDDKNVLRHFINVTQPPNEDEAPGYSILVELNNNLAELWSPLNSQEKNPSCDYLQGSSMNTFVATHVMPDIYCPIQQQQILGYPTDQYYRKYPTKKTKLPVLLLHGDMDSALPVSIARHFSKQYSLINSNFTYIEMPRTGHTTTNAAPMTDEEGNCGWNLAVTYMFSPTFQPDRSCLNKISQIDFAGITTKSKQSAIQYFGTDNVWGTNEPHELTTSKPNELTTNKPNESTTNIAINIKYTLSIIISIFIIYLTSF
;
A
#
# COMPACT_ATOMS: atom_id res chain seq x y z
N MET A 1 21.92 -43.89 7.93
CA MET A 1 23.31 -43.85 7.46
C MET A 1 23.31 -44.25 5.99
N VAL A 2 23.65 -43.31 5.10
CA VAL A 2 24.07 -43.61 3.72
C VAL A 2 25.46 -42.99 3.60
N SER A 3 26.46 -43.82 3.31
CA SER A 3 27.83 -43.35 3.07
C SER A 3 27.83 -42.59 1.75
N ILE A 4 28.20 -41.30 1.76
CA ILE A 4 28.41 -40.54 0.53
C ILE A 4 29.89 -40.72 0.17
N GLU A 5 30.16 -41.77 -0.60
CA GLU A 5 31.45 -41.98 -1.26
C GLU A 5 31.73 -40.89 -2.32
N SER A 6 33.01 -40.56 -2.41
CA SER A 6 33.60 -39.43 -3.13
C SER A 6 33.75 -39.67 -4.64
N SER A 7 32.65 -39.97 -5.35
CA SER A 7 32.63 -39.93 -6.81
C SER A 7 31.21 -39.80 -7.36
N ARG A 8 30.62 -38.61 -7.33
CA ARG A 8 29.46 -38.30 -8.17
C ARG A 8 29.75 -37.07 -9.01
N LYS A 9 29.72 -37.27 -10.34
CA LYS A 9 29.45 -36.20 -11.31
C LYS A 9 28.15 -35.49 -10.89
N ASN A 10 27.97 -34.23 -11.29
CA ASN A 10 26.69 -33.53 -11.08
C ASN A 10 25.53 -34.45 -11.49
N PRO A 11 24.47 -34.57 -10.67
CA PRO A 11 23.35 -35.45 -10.98
C PRO A 11 22.78 -35.05 -12.35
N SER A 12 22.48 -36.03 -13.20
CA SER A 12 21.82 -35.76 -14.48
C SER A 12 20.43 -35.16 -14.24
N CYS A 13 19.95 -34.34 -15.18
CA CYS A 13 18.60 -33.74 -15.09
C CYS A 13 17.51 -34.80 -14.93
N ASP A 14 17.67 -35.97 -15.56
CA ASP A 14 16.77 -37.12 -15.40
C ASP A 14 16.70 -37.62 -13.94
N TYR A 15 17.82 -37.57 -13.21
CA TYR A 15 17.88 -37.96 -11.80
C TYR A 15 17.18 -36.94 -10.90
N VAL A 16 17.30 -35.64 -11.20
CA VAL A 16 16.64 -34.56 -10.44
C VAL A 16 15.12 -34.54 -10.72
N GLN A 17 14.71 -34.77 -11.96
CA GLN A 17 13.29 -34.95 -12.32
C GLN A 17 12.69 -36.22 -11.71
N GLY A 18 13.44 -37.33 -11.68
CA GLY A 18 13.00 -38.57 -11.03
C GLY A 18 12.81 -38.46 -9.51
N LEU A 19 13.56 -37.56 -8.85
CA LEU A 19 13.39 -37.26 -7.43
C LEU A 19 12.15 -36.39 -7.16
N SER A 20 11.84 -35.41 -8.03
CA SER A 20 10.66 -34.56 -7.84
C SER A 20 9.34 -35.31 -8.04
N MET A 21 9.29 -36.29 -8.94
CA MET A 21 8.09 -37.10 -9.21
C MET A 21 7.73 -38.08 -8.07
N ASN A 22 8.69 -38.45 -7.22
CA ASN A 22 8.49 -39.46 -6.17
C ASN A 22 8.33 -38.90 -4.75
N THR A 23 8.35 -37.57 -4.57
CA THR A 23 8.19 -36.93 -3.26
C THR A 23 6.97 -36.01 -3.22
N PHE A 24 6.03 -36.28 -2.30
CA PHE A 24 4.73 -35.61 -2.14
C PHE A 24 4.77 -34.08 -1.84
N ALA A 25 5.95 -33.46 -1.77
CA ALA A 25 6.13 -32.05 -1.40
C ALA A 25 7.13 -31.27 -2.28
N ALA A 26 7.64 -31.86 -3.37
CA ALA A 26 8.49 -31.10 -4.29
C ALA A 26 7.61 -30.19 -5.17
N THR A 27 7.73 -28.88 -4.98
CA THR A 27 7.18 -27.90 -5.92
C THR A 27 7.73 -28.22 -7.32
N HIS A 28 6.83 -28.37 -8.30
CA HIS A 28 7.18 -28.66 -9.71
C HIS A 28 8.08 -27.59 -10.36
N VAL A 29 8.39 -26.51 -9.65
CA VAL A 29 9.20 -25.37 -10.08
C VAL A 29 10.70 -25.70 -10.14
N MET A 30 11.19 -26.64 -9.33
CA MET A 30 12.63 -26.92 -9.24
C MET A 30 13.24 -27.50 -10.54
N PRO A 31 12.68 -28.51 -11.21
CA PRO A 31 13.31 -29.08 -12.40
C PRO A 31 13.31 -28.12 -13.60
N ASP A 32 12.23 -27.37 -13.80
CA ASP A 32 12.02 -26.53 -14.99
C ASP A 32 12.87 -25.25 -14.98
N ILE A 33 13.28 -24.78 -13.79
CA ILE A 33 14.17 -23.61 -13.64
C ILE A 33 15.64 -24.04 -13.53
N TYR A 34 15.95 -25.09 -12.76
CA TYR A 34 17.34 -25.41 -12.42
C TYR A 34 18.08 -26.11 -13.57
N CYS A 35 17.41 -26.97 -14.35
CA CYS A 35 18.06 -27.73 -15.42
C CYS A 35 18.55 -26.88 -16.61
N PRO A 36 17.78 -25.89 -17.11
CA PRO A 36 18.27 -24.99 -18.16
C PRO A 36 19.47 -24.14 -17.71
N ILE A 37 19.48 -23.71 -16.44
CA ILE A 37 20.55 -22.88 -15.87
C ILE A 37 21.83 -23.70 -15.66
N GLN A 38 21.71 -24.94 -15.19
CA GLN A 38 22.87 -25.80 -14.92
C GLN A 38 23.55 -26.32 -16.20
N GLN A 39 22.81 -26.47 -17.31
CA GLN A 39 23.36 -26.83 -18.62
C GLN A 39 24.14 -25.70 -19.29
N GLN A 40 23.92 -24.45 -18.87
CA GLN A 40 24.57 -23.30 -19.49
C GLN A 40 25.91 -22.91 -18.84
N GLU A 41 26.29 -23.44 -17.67
CA GLU A 41 27.50 -23.01 -16.90
C GLU A 41 27.60 -21.48 -16.63
N ILE A 42 26.53 -20.69 -16.86
CA ILE A 42 26.59 -19.21 -16.86
C ILE A 42 26.46 -18.58 -15.45
N LEU A 43 25.96 -19.31 -14.45
CA LEU A 43 25.67 -18.75 -13.12
C LEU A 43 26.27 -19.60 -11.98
N GLY A 44 27.53 -19.32 -11.66
CA GLY A 44 28.22 -19.81 -10.47
C GLY A 44 29.63 -19.24 -10.37
N TYR A 45 30.03 -18.75 -9.20
CA TYR A 45 31.42 -18.37 -8.98
C TYR A 45 32.32 -19.62 -9.04
N PRO A 46 33.56 -19.51 -9.56
CA PRO A 46 34.49 -20.62 -9.58
C PRO A 46 34.64 -21.22 -8.17
N THR A 47 34.56 -22.55 -8.07
CA THR A 47 34.83 -23.23 -6.79
C THR A 47 36.29 -22.98 -6.41
N ASP A 48 36.52 -22.43 -5.24
CA ASP A 48 37.87 -22.18 -4.75
C ASP A 48 38.47 -23.44 -4.11
N GLN A 49 39.71 -23.32 -3.63
CA GLN A 49 40.42 -24.38 -2.93
C GLN A 49 39.75 -24.82 -1.61
N TYR A 50 38.76 -24.09 -1.11
CA TYR A 50 38.03 -24.36 0.14
C TYR A 50 36.68 -25.02 -0.11
N TYR A 51 36.19 -25.06 -1.36
CA TYR A 51 34.95 -25.74 -1.72
C TYR A 51 34.94 -27.20 -1.22
N ARG A 52 33.88 -27.56 -0.48
CA ARG A 52 33.68 -28.87 0.17
C ARG A 52 34.78 -29.29 1.17
N LYS A 53 35.57 -28.37 1.70
CA LYS A 53 36.55 -28.65 2.75
C LYS A 53 36.12 -28.05 4.07
N TYR A 54 36.29 -28.80 5.15
CA TYR A 54 36.25 -28.27 6.51
C TYR A 54 37.62 -27.66 6.87
N PRO A 55 37.67 -26.67 7.76
CA PRO A 55 38.94 -26.20 8.30
C PRO A 55 39.70 -27.37 8.96
N THR A 56 40.99 -27.54 8.65
CA THR A 56 41.80 -28.63 9.21
C THR A 56 42.72 -28.19 10.35
N LYS A 57 42.94 -26.87 10.49
CA LYS A 57 43.75 -26.29 11.55
C LYS A 57 42.93 -26.23 12.85
N LYS A 58 43.51 -26.72 13.94
CA LYS A 58 42.91 -26.60 15.26
C LYS A 58 42.78 -25.13 15.65
N THR A 59 41.64 -24.76 16.22
CA THR A 59 41.39 -23.43 16.77
C THR A 59 40.94 -23.53 18.22
N LYS A 60 41.18 -22.47 18.99
CA LYS A 60 40.64 -22.29 20.35
C LYS A 60 39.57 -21.21 20.40
N LEU A 61 39.24 -20.61 19.25
CA LEU A 61 38.20 -19.60 19.16
C LEU A 61 36.89 -20.19 19.67
N PRO A 62 36.25 -19.60 20.68
CA PRO A 62 34.94 -20.06 21.09
C PRO A 62 33.95 -19.97 19.92
N VAL A 63 33.26 -21.07 19.59
CA VAL A 63 32.19 -21.06 18.57
C VAL A 63 30.89 -21.65 19.15
N LEU A 64 29.78 -20.92 19.02
CA LEU A 64 28.43 -21.41 19.29
C LEU A 64 27.68 -21.64 17.96
N LEU A 65 27.08 -22.82 17.81
CA LEU A 65 26.17 -23.16 16.74
C LEU A 65 24.77 -23.42 17.31
N LEU A 66 23.79 -22.62 16.90
CA LEU A 66 22.38 -22.81 17.21
C LEU A 66 21.65 -23.32 15.97
N HIS A 67 20.81 -24.34 16.12
CA HIS A 67 20.07 -24.89 15.00
C HIS A 67 18.70 -25.42 15.41
N GLY A 68 17.66 -25.11 14.64
CA GLY A 68 16.32 -25.61 14.88
C GLY A 68 16.13 -27.03 14.36
N ASP A 69 15.49 -27.90 15.14
CA ASP A 69 15.21 -29.28 14.72
C ASP A 69 14.15 -29.39 13.60
N MET A 70 13.41 -28.31 13.32
CA MET A 70 12.42 -28.18 12.25
C MET A 70 12.87 -27.23 11.12
N ASP A 71 14.17 -26.96 11.01
CA ASP A 71 14.71 -26.15 9.91
C ASP A 71 14.50 -26.85 8.56
N SER A 72 13.58 -26.30 7.75
CA SER A 72 13.24 -26.83 6.43
C SER A 72 14.29 -26.54 5.37
N SER A 73 15.12 -25.51 5.58
CA SER A 73 16.15 -25.09 4.62
C SER A 73 17.45 -25.84 4.83
N LEU A 74 17.78 -26.18 6.08
CA LEU A 74 18.94 -26.97 6.47
C LEU A 74 18.52 -28.09 7.43
N PRO A 75 18.20 -29.30 6.94
CA PRO A 75 17.75 -30.38 7.81
C PRO A 75 18.74 -30.72 8.93
N VAL A 76 18.21 -31.00 10.13
CA VAL A 76 19.00 -31.26 11.34
C VAL A 76 20.12 -32.31 11.20
N PRO A 77 20.01 -33.38 10.38
CA PRO A 77 21.14 -34.29 10.18
C PRO A 77 22.38 -33.63 9.57
N ILE A 78 22.20 -32.61 8.71
CA ILE A 78 23.30 -31.84 8.10
C ILE A 78 23.96 -30.97 9.16
N ALA A 79 23.18 -30.28 9.99
CA ALA A 79 23.71 -29.49 11.10
C ALA A 79 24.48 -30.35 12.11
N ARG A 80 23.96 -31.53 12.46
CA ARG A 80 24.67 -32.51 13.31
C ARG A 80 25.97 -32.99 12.68
N HIS A 81 25.99 -33.24 11.37
CA HIS A 81 27.21 -33.59 10.66
C HIS A 81 28.24 -32.45 10.72
N PHE A 82 27.81 -31.21 10.46
CA PHE A 82 28.65 -30.02 10.55
C PHE A 82 29.22 -29.83 11.97
N ALA A 83 28.37 -29.94 13.00
CA ALA A 83 28.78 -29.87 14.40
C ALA A 83 29.82 -30.95 14.76
N LYS A 84 29.65 -32.17 14.26
CA LYS A 84 30.64 -33.24 14.44
C LYS A 84 31.99 -32.88 13.82
N GLN A 85 32.03 -32.28 12.63
CA GLN A 85 33.30 -31.89 12.01
C GLN A 85 33.99 -30.76 12.80
N TYR A 86 33.25 -29.76 13.26
CA TYR A 86 33.81 -28.64 14.02
C TYR A 86 34.30 -29.04 15.42
N SER A 87 33.63 -29.97 16.08
CA SER A 87 34.09 -30.49 17.38
C SER A 87 35.42 -31.27 17.32
N LEU A 88 35.79 -31.83 16.16
CA LEU A 88 37.09 -32.52 15.98
C LEU A 88 38.27 -31.55 15.94
N ILE A 89 38.05 -30.31 15.52
CA ILE A 89 39.09 -29.30 15.28
C ILE A 89 39.07 -28.15 16.29
N ASN A 90 37.98 -27.99 17.04
CA ASN A 90 37.82 -26.94 18.03
C ASN A 90 37.28 -27.54 19.33
N SER A 91 38.13 -27.57 20.37
CA SER A 91 37.72 -28.02 21.70
C SER A 91 36.81 -27.03 22.43
N ASN A 92 36.64 -25.81 21.89
CA ASN A 92 35.79 -24.76 22.42
C ASN A 92 34.61 -24.48 21.46
N PHE A 93 33.95 -25.57 21.05
CA PHE A 93 32.79 -25.54 20.15
C PHE A 93 31.56 -26.08 20.87
N THR A 94 30.49 -25.28 20.89
CA THR A 94 29.22 -25.63 21.51
C THR A 94 28.14 -25.71 20.44
N TYR A 95 27.44 -26.85 20.36
CA TYR A 95 26.29 -27.03 19.50
C TYR A 95 25.03 -27.19 20.33
N ILE A 96 24.00 -26.40 20.02
CA ILE A 96 22.68 -26.49 20.65
C ILE A 96 21.64 -26.68 19.55
N GLU A 97 21.03 -27.86 19.59
CA GLU A 97 19.83 -28.15 18.82
C GLU A 97 18.61 -27.66 19.59
N MET A 98 17.76 -26.89 18.93
CA MET A 98 16.63 -26.20 19.53
C MET A 98 15.34 -26.90 19.13
N PRO A 99 14.57 -27.44 20.10
CA PRO A 99 13.37 -28.17 19.80
C PRO A 99 12.27 -27.27 19.23
N ARG A 100 11.45 -27.81 18.32
CA ARG A 100 10.29 -27.14 17.70
C ARG A 100 10.63 -25.81 17.02
N THR A 101 11.86 -25.65 16.55
CA THR A 101 12.39 -24.37 16.07
C THR A 101 12.69 -24.47 14.57
N GLY A 102 12.27 -23.45 13.80
CA GLY A 102 12.49 -23.39 12.36
C GLY A 102 13.86 -22.84 11.94
N HIS A 103 13.98 -22.42 10.68
CA HIS A 103 15.17 -21.74 10.17
C HIS A 103 15.41 -20.44 10.97
N THR A 104 16.68 -20.02 11.10
CA THR A 104 17.10 -18.88 11.95
C THR A 104 16.79 -19.09 13.45
N ALA A 105 17.40 -20.10 14.06
CA ALA A 105 17.14 -20.53 15.43
C ALA A 105 17.25 -19.43 16.51
N THR A 106 18.04 -18.37 16.24
CA THR A 106 18.17 -17.18 17.10
C THR A 106 16.88 -16.37 17.27
N SER A 107 15.99 -16.38 16.28
CA SER A 107 14.73 -15.62 16.27
C SER A 107 13.49 -16.52 16.16
N ALA A 108 13.66 -17.78 15.76
CA ALA A 108 12.56 -18.73 15.57
C ALA A 108 12.21 -19.58 16.82
N ALA A 109 12.75 -19.27 18.00
CA ALA A 109 12.53 -20.02 19.24
C ALA A 109 11.76 -19.24 20.34
N PRO A 110 10.48 -18.90 20.13
CA PRO A 110 9.68 -18.13 21.09
C PRO A 110 9.37 -18.92 22.37
N MET A 111 9.48 -18.30 23.54
CA MET A 111 9.18 -18.94 24.83
C MET A 111 7.73 -18.71 25.30
N THR A 112 7.23 -19.55 26.20
CA THR A 112 5.83 -19.55 26.68
C THR A 112 5.48 -18.47 27.72
N ASP A 113 6.46 -17.85 28.35
CA ASP A 113 6.31 -17.03 29.56
C ASP A 113 6.60 -15.53 29.34
N GLU A 114 6.41 -15.02 28.12
CA GLU A 114 6.65 -13.62 27.73
C GLU A 114 8.11 -13.11 27.87
N GLU A 115 9.04 -13.94 28.37
CA GLU A 115 10.48 -13.61 28.57
C GLU A 115 11.33 -13.57 27.28
N GLY A 116 10.71 -13.47 26.10
CA GLY A 116 11.41 -13.29 24.82
C GLY A 116 11.71 -14.58 24.05
N ASN A 117 12.94 -14.69 23.52
CA ASN A 117 13.35 -15.73 22.57
C ASN A 117 14.54 -16.53 23.10
N CYS A 118 14.41 -17.86 23.20
CA CYS A 118 15.46 -18.71 23.79
C CYS A 118 16.74 -18.69 22.94
N GLY A 119 16.62 -18.62 21.60
CA GLY A 119 17.79 -18.61 20.71
C GLY A 119 18.60 -17.34 20.87
N TRP A 120 17.92 -16.20 21.02
CA TRP A 120 18.55 -14.93 21.32
C TRP A 120 19.21 -14.92 22.71
N ASN A 121 18.53 -15.45 23.73
CA ASN A 121 19.06 -15.53 25.09
C ASN A 121 20.34 -16.40 25.16
N LEU A 122 20.36 -17.53 24.45
CA LEU A 122 21.55 -18.38 24.33
C LEU A 122 22.70 -17.67 23.60
N ALA A 123 22.39 -16.92 22.54
CA ALA A 123 23.41 -16.14 21.84
C ALA A 123 23.99 -15.01 22.72
N VAL A 124 23.14 -14.29 23.46
CA VAL A 124 23.57 -13.19 24.34
C VAL A 124 24.40 -13.70 25.50
N THR A 125 23.94 -14.73 26.20
CA THR A 125 24.71 -15.34 27.32
C THR A 125 26.06 -15.85 26.85
N TYR A 126 26.11 -16.47 25.67
CA TYR A 126 27.36 -16.87 25.05
C TYR A 126 28.27 -15.70 24.69
N MET A 127 27.74 -14.60 24.13
CA MET A 127 28.54 -13.41 23.82
C MET A 127 29.13 -12.76 25.07
N LEU A 128 28.38 -12.76 26.18
CA LEU A 128 28.82 -12.23 27.47
C LEU A 128 29.84 -13.15 28.16
N SER A 129 29.86 -14.44 27.83
CA SER A 129 30.71 -15.44 28.47
C SER A 129 31.06 -16.59 27.52
N PRO A 130 31.88 -16.34 26.47
CA PRO A 130 32.05 -17.29 25.37
C PRO A 130 32.85 -18.54 25.73
N THR A 131 33.55 -18.53 26.87
CA THR A 131 34.27 -19.69 27.41
C THR A 131 33.41 -20.60 28.28
N PHE A 132 32.14 -20.23 28.52
CA PHE A 132 31.20 -21.01 29.32
C PHE A 132 30.09 -21.54 28.44
N GLU A 133 29.59 -22.72 28.80
CA GLU A 133 28.41 -23.27 28.15
C GLU A 133 27.18 -22.45 28.54
N PRO A 134 26.39 -21.94 27.57
CA PRO A 134 25.19 -21.17 27.86
C PRO A 134 24.17 -21.96 28.68
N ASP A 135 23.45 -21.31 29.60
CA ASP A 135 22.34 -21.95 30.31
C ASP A 135 21.23 -22.33 29.33
N ARG A 136 20.93 -23.63 29.29
CA ARG A 136 19.96 -24.23 28.37
C ARG A 136 18.55 -24.35 28.97
N SER A 137 18.33 -23.82 30.17
CA SER A 137 17.03 -23.87 30.86
C SER A 137 15.87 -23.36 30.00
N CYS A 138 16.13 -22.37 29.13
CA CYS A 138 15.13 -21.82 28.22
C CYS A 138 14.62 -22.78 27.14
N LEU A 139 15.36 -23.85 26.80
CA LEU A 139 14.95 -24.81 25.77
C LEU A 139 13.63 -25.51 26.14
N ASN A 140 13.41 -25.74 27.44
CA ASN A 140 12.18 -26.34 27.96
C ASN A 140 10.99 -25.37 27.92
N LYS A 141 11.26 -24.07 27.81
CA LYS A 141 10.26 -23.00 27.72
C LYS A 141 9.88 -22.66 26.27
N ILE A 142 10.57 -23.21 25.26
CA ILE A 142 10.22 -23.00 23.85
C ILE A 142 8.79 -23.48 23.62
N SER A 143 7.96 -22.60 23.05
CA SER A 143 6.55 -22.83 22.77
C SER A 143 6.31 -24.17 22.08
N GLN A 144 5.24 -24.85 22.49
CA GLN A 144 4.79 -26.05 21.81
C GLN A 144 4.20 -25.69 20.45
N ILE A 145 4.29 -26.61 19.49
CA ILE A 145 3.58 -26.46 18.21
C ILE A 145 2.10 -26.66 18.50
N ASP A 146 1.31 -25.66 18.15
CA ASP A 146 -0.12 -25.68 18.36
C ASP A 146 -0.85 -26.43 17.23
N PHE A 147 -0.72 -27.76 17.25
CA PHE A 147 -1.45 -28.63 16.34
C PHE A 147 -2.97 -28.58 16.57
N ALA A 148 -3.45 -28.14 17.72
CA ALA A 148 -4.89 -28.00 17.95
C ALA A 148 -5.46 -26.74 17.26
N GLY A 149 -4.60 -25.82 16.82
CA GLY A 149 -5.00 -24.56 16.19
C GLY A 149 -5.73 -23.62 17.15
N ILE A 150 -5.55 -23.78 18.47
CA ILE A 150 -6.34 -23.08 19.47
C ILE A 150 -5.70 -21.77 19.93
N THR A 151 -4.39 -21.62 19.74
CA THR A 151 -3.64 -20.42 20.12
C THR A 151 -3.94 -19.27 19.18
N THR A 152 -3.85 -18.05 19.71
CA THR A 152 -4.08 -16.82 18.94
C THR A 152 -3.19 -16.73 17.71
N LYS A 153 -1.93 -17.16 17.80
CA LYS A 153 -0.99 -17.13 16.66
C LYS A 153 -1.41 -18.10 15.55
N SER A 154 -1.80 -19.33 15.88
CA SER A 154 -2.29 -20.29 14.89
C SER A 154 -3.59 -19.84 14.25
N LYS A 155 -4.51 -19.27 15.02
CA LYS A 155 -5.77 -18.69 14.52
C LYS A 155 -5.54 -17.49 13.61
N GLN A 156 -4.60 -16.62 13.93
CA GLN A 156 -4.22 -15.48 13.08
C GLN A 156 -3.59 -15.96 11.77
N ALA A 157 -2.66 -16.93 11.84
CA ALA A 157 -2.08 -17.53 10.66
C ALA A 157 -3.14 -18.23 9.80
N ALA A 158 -4.07 -18.97 10.43
CA ALA A 158 -5.19 -19.57 9.72
C ALA A 158 -6.09 -18.53 9.06
N MET A 159 -6.37 -17.41 9.76
CA MET A 159 -7.15 -16.33 9.19
C MET A 159 -6.44 -15.70 7.99
N GLN A 160 -5.11 -15.55 8.06
CA GLN A 160 -4.28 -15.02 6.99
C GLN A 160 -4.22 -15.95 5.77
N TYR A 161 -4.01 -17.25 5.97
CA TYR A 161 -3.76 -18.21 4.89
C TYR A 161 -5.03 -18.92 4.39
N PHE A 162 -6.00 -19.15 5.27
CA PHE A 162 -7.22 -19.91 4.99
C PHE A 162 -8.50 -19.07 5.06
N GLY A 163 -8.41 -17.82 5.55
CA GLY A 163 -9.58 -16.94 5.69
C GLY A 163 -10.54 -17.37 6.81
N THR A 164 -10.07 -18.21 7.74
CA THR A 164 -10.83 -18.73 8.89
C THR A 164 -9.87 -18.94 10.05
N ASP A 165 -10.32 -18.76 11.29
CA ASP A 165 -9.52 -19.09 12.48
C ASP A 165 -9.50 -20.60 12.79
N ASP A 166 -10.32 -21.39 12.09
CA ASP A 166 -10.30 -22.84 12.18
C ASP A 166 -9.22 -23.43 11.26
N VAL A 167 -8.08 -23.79 11.88
CA VAL A 167 -6.95 -24.44 11.19
C VAL A 167 -7.35 -25.74 10.49
N TRP A 168 -8.39 -26.45 10.97
CA TRP A 168 -8.74 -27.81 10.52
C TRP A 168 -10.05 -27.89 9.74
N GLY A 169 -10.81 -26.81 9.65
CA GLY A 169 -12.07 -26.74 8.89
C GLY A 169 -13.18 -27.66 9.42
N ILE A 170 -13.16 -28.01 10.70
CA ILE A 170 -14.22 -28.80 11.33
C ILE A 170 -15.42 -27.88 11.56
N LYS A 171 -16.30 -27.85 10.56
CA LYS A 171 -17.65 -27.29 10.65
C LYS A 171 -18.34 -27.73 11.95
N LYS A 172 -18.38 -26.86 12.94
CA LYS A 172 -19.46 -26.77 13.93
C LYS A 172 -19.90 -25.33 14.04
N THR A 173 -21.17 -25.16 13.62
CA THR A 173 -22.18 -24.19 14.03
C THR A 173 -21.71 -22.89 14.68
N HIS A 174 -22.23 -21.80 14.11
CA HIS A 174 -22.24 -20.45 14.66
C HIS A 174 -22.39 -20.41 16.18
N GLU A 175 -21.75 -19.41 16.78
CA GLU A 175 -21.70 -19.09 18.21
C GLU A 175 -20.67 -19.91 19.00
N THR A 176 -19.48 -19.31 19.16
CA THR A 176 -18.71 -19.17 20.43
C THR A 176 -17.19 -19.16 20.18
N ILE A 177 -16.66 -18.13 19.50
CA ILE A 177 -15.30 -17.59 19.75
C ILE A 177 -15.36 -16.06 19.57
N ALA A 178 -16.19 -15.43 20.40
CA ALA A 178 -15.83 -14.17 21.02
C ALA A 178 -15.16 -14.53 22.35
N ASN A 179 -14.14 -13.77 22.77
CA ASN A 179 -13.61 -13.69 24.15
C ASN A 179 -12.25 -14.28 24.53
N ILE A 180 -11.26 -14.34 23.63
CA ILE A 180 -9.88 -14.01 24.06
C ILE A 180 -9.24 -13.00 23.08
N ALA A 181 -9.62 -11.74 23.32
CA ALA A 181 -8.93 -10.48 23.03
C ALA A 181 -8.52 -10.12 21.59
N MET A 182 -9.51 -10.02 20.69
CA MET A 182 -9.59 -8.91 19.74
C MET A 182 -10.95 -8.21 19.86
N ASN A 183 -11.25 -7.65 21.04
CA ASN A 183 -12.25 -6.57 21.09
C ASN A 183 -11.59 -5.29 20.56
N ILE A 184 -11.14 -5.33 19.30
CA ILE A 184 -10.37 -4.25 18.67
C ILE A 184 -11.26 -3.01 18.45
N LYS A 185 -12.59 -3.10 18.57
CA LYS A 185 -13.48 -2.18 17.88
C LYS A 185 -14.55 -1.63 18.80
N TYR A 186 -14.44 -0.34 19.15
CA TYR A 186 -15.59 0.44 19.64
C TYR A 186 -16.17 1.24 18.48
N THR A 187 -17.49 1.23 18.37
CA THR A 187 -18.23 2.06 17.41
C THR A 187 -19.05 3.07 18.18
N LEU A 188 -19.04 4.30 17.70
CA LEU A 188 -19.83 5.40 18.23
C LEU A 188 -20.61 6.03 17.08
N ARG A 189 -21.88 6.32 17.34
CA ARG A 189 -22.76 7.10 16.43
C ARG A 189 -23.18 8.35 17.18
N LEU A 190 -22.91 9.52 16.60
CA LEU A 190 -23.21 10.82 17.21
C LEU A 190 -24.11 11.62 16.28
N ASN A 191 -25.18 12.17 16.83
CA ASN A 191 -26.00 13.13 16.09
C ASN A 191 -25.35 14.51 16.17
N VAL A 192 -25.09 15.09 15.01
CA VAL A 192 -24.58 16.46 14.85
C VAL A 192 -25.59 17.30 14.08
N PRO A 193 -25.61 18.62 14.27
CA PRO A 193 -26.41 19.52 13.44
C PRO A 193 -26.10 19.33 11.96
N ILE A 194 -27.15 19.35 11.14
CA ILE A 194 -26.95 19.42 9.69
C ILE A 194 -26.23 20.73 9.30
N ASN A 195 -26.50 21.83 10.01
CA ASN A 195 -25.90 23.15 9.77
C ASN A 195 -25.36 23.76 11.08
N TRP A 196 -24.03 23.92 11.16
CA TRP A 196 -23.35 24.49 12.32
C TRP A 196 -23.42 26.02 12.42
N ASN A 197 -23.91 26.72 11.39
CA ASN A 197 -24.11 28.18 11.43
C ASN A 197 -25.41 28.60 12.13
N THR A 198 -26.20 27.64 12.64
CA THR A 198 -27.40 27.97 13.40
C THR A 198 -27.00 28.48 14.80
N THR A 199 -27.36 29.72 15.12
CA THR A 199 -26.97 30.41 16.37
C THR A 199 -27.54 29.78 17.65
N ASN A 200 -28.41 28.79 17.51
CA ASN A 200 -28.99 28.07 18.64
C ASN A 200 -29.02 26.56 18.35
N LEU A 201 -27.97 25.85 18.76
CA LEU A 201 -27.83 24.40 18.59
C LEU A 201 -28.98 23.61 19.24
N THR A 202 -29.64 24.15 20.26
CA THR A 202 -30.80 23.53 20.92
C THR A 202 -32.11 23.66 20.14
N SER A 203 -32.17 24.53 19.12
CA SER A 203 -33.31 24.63 18.19
C SER A 203 -33.06 23.99 16.83
N CYS A 204 -31.88 23.40 16.59
CA CYS A 204 -31.59 22.68 15.35
C CYS A 204 -32.29 21.32 15.39
N THR A 205 -33.50 21.23 14.81
CA THR A 205 -34.29 19.99 14.80
C THR A 205 -33.78 18.96 13.79
N GLN A 206 -32.97 19.37 12.82
CA GLN A 206 -32.40 18.49 11.81
C GLN A 206 -30.96 18.12 12.16
N THR A 207 -30.76 16.84 12.42
CA THR A 207 -29.45 16.26 12.70
C THR A 207 -29.08 15.24 11.64
N ILE A 208 -27.78 14.98 11.53
CA ILE A 208 -27.23 13.85 10.81
C ILE A 208 -26.41 13.01 11.78
N GLU A 209 -26.36 11.72 11.53
CA GLU A 209 -25.52 10.81 12.30
C GLU A 209 -24.12 10.74 11.71
N ILE A 210 -23.11 10.82 12.58
CA ILE A 210 -21.69 10.64 12.28
C ILE A 210 -21.21 9.34 12.92
N TYR A 211 -20.58 8.50 12.11
CA TYR A 211 -20.03 7.21 12.49
C TYR A 211 -18.53 7.32 12.78
N VAL A 212 -18.14 6.86 13.97
CA VAL A 212 -16.75 6.81 14.42
C VAL A 212 -16.44 5.38 14.87
N LYS A 213 -15.24 4.92 14.52
CA LYS A 213 -14.73 3.62 14.91
C LYS A 213 -13.34 3.76 15.50
N ARG A 214 -13.12 3.12 16.64
CA ARG A 214 -11.83 3.07 17.34
C ARG A 214 -11.25 1.67 17.22
N TYR A 215 -9.97 1.59 16.88
CA TYR A 215 -9.11 0.42 16.87
C TYR A 215 -8.14 0.48 18.04
N PHE A 216 -8.03 -0.58 18.86
CA PHE A 216 -7.13 -0.61 20.03
C PHE A 216 -6.79 -2.05 20.45
N ILE A 217 -5.75 -2.23 21.27
CA ILE A 217 -5.44 -3.51 21.94
C ILE A 217 -6.09 -3.52 23.33
N PHE A 218 -6.79 -4.61 23.65
CA PHE A 218 -7.43 -4.80 24.95
C PHE A 218 -6.40 -4.71 26.10
N GLY A 219 -6.76 -4.01 27.18
CA GLY A 219 -5.86 -3.69 28.30
C GLY A 219 -5.09 -2.37 28.14
N PHE A 220 -5.09 -1.77 26.94
CA PHE A 220 -4.44 -0.48 26.66
C PHE A 220 -5.43 0.66 26.43
N GLU A 221 -6.74 0.42 26.54
CA GLU A 221 -7.84 1.34 26.22
C GLU A 221 -7.66 2.74 26.82
N ASN A 222 -7.14 2.81 28.03
CA ASN A 222 -7.07 4.05 28.80
C ASN A 222 -5.65 4.64 28.85
N ASN A 223 -4.69 4.05 28.12
CA ASN A 223 -3.28 4.43 28.15
C ASN A 223 -2.71 4.80 26.78
N SER A 224 -3.34 4.36 25.68
CA SER A 224 -2.82 4.61 24.33
C SER A 224 -2.89 6.08 23.90
N HIS A 225 -1.95 6.53 23.08
CA HIS A 225 -2.12 7.76 22.31
C HIS A 225 -3.27 7.61 21.29
N HIS A 226 -3.91 8.71 20.91
CA HIS A 226 -5.01 8.73 19.95
C HIS A 226 -4.49 9.21 18.58
N LEU A 227 -4.51 8.33 17.59
CA LEU A 227 -4.24 8.68 16.19
C LEU A 227 -5.55 8.70 15.41
N TRP A 228 -5.98 9.87 14.96
CA TRP A 228 -7.16 10.02 14.11
C TRP A 228 -6.75 10.01 12.65
N ARG A 229 -7.24 9.04 11.88
CA ARG A 229 -6.93 8.89 10.47
C ARG A 229 -8.12 9.28 9.61
N ILE A 230 -7.89 10.28 8.74
CA ILE A 230 -8.90 10.85 7.84
C ILE A 230 -8.55 10.47 6.40
N PRO A 231 -9.38 9.67 5.70
CA PRO A 231 -9.09 9.25 4.33
C PRO A 231 -9.15 10.42 3.34
N GLY A 232 -8.54 10.19 2.18
CA GLY A 232 -8.65 11.05 0.99
C GLY A 232 -10.05 11.07 0.37
N GLY A 233 -10.14 11.60 -0.84
CA GLY A 233 -11.40 11.86 -1.57
C GLY A 233 -12.42 12.68 -0.78
N GLY A 234 -13.54 13.04 -1.40
CA GLY A 234 -14.69 13.60 -0.68
C GLY A 234 -15.60 12.49 -0.18
N GLY A 235 -15.73 11.43 -0.97
CA GLY A 235 -16.70 10.35 -0.82
C GLY A 235 -16.17 9.04 -0.25
N ILE A 236 -14.89 8.96 0.10
CA ILE A 236 -14.25 7.70 0.55
C ILE A 236 -14.65 7.36 2.00
N PRO A 237 -15.23 6.17 2.25
CA PRO A 237 -15.59 5.71 3.58
C PRO A 237 -14.38 5.16 4.34
N VAL A 238 -14.46 5.18 5.66
CA VAL A 238 -13.39 4.67 6.54
C VAL A 238 -13.26 3.16 6.57
N SER A 239 -14.20 2.43 5.96
CA SER A 239 -14.04 0.99 5.70
C SER A 239 -12.77 0.69 4.89
N THR A 240 -12.27 1.65 4.12
CA THR A 240 -10.99 1.56 3.38
C THR A 240 -9.76 1.59 4.28
N LEU A 241 -9.88 2.10 5.50
CA LEU A 241 -8.77 2.27 6.46
C LEU A 241 -8.73 1.16 7.53
N GLU A 242 -9.64 0.19 7.51
CA GLU A 242 -9.73 -0.80 8.60
C GLU A 242 -8.48 -1.67 8.71
N PHE A 243 -7.92 -2.10 7.58
CA PHE A 243 -6.70 -2.91 7.55
C PHE A 243 -5.48 -2.11 8.03
N GLU A 244 -5.36 -0.85 7.60
CA GLU A 244 -4.33 0.08 8.09
C GLU A 244 -4.43 0.23 9.61
N ALA A 245 -5.64 0.46 10.13
CA ALA A 245 -5.86 0.65 11.56
C ALA A 245 -5.52 -0.58 12.40
N ILE A 246 -5.87 -1.78 11.92
CA ILE A 246 -5.49 -3.03 12.58
C ILE A 246 -3.97 -3.21 12.55
N GLY A 247 -3.33 -2.97 11.40
CA GLY A 247 -1.89 -3.07 11.24
C GLY A 247 -1.13 -2.14 12.20
N VAL A 248 -1.48 -0.85 12.21
CA VAL A 248 -0.83 0.16 13.06
C VAL A 248 -0.96 -0.18 14.55
N VAL A 249 -2.18 -0.48 15.01
CA VAL A 249 -2.43 -0.79 16.43
C VAL A 249 -1.67 -2.05 16.86
N SER A 250 -1.59 -3.06 15.99
CA SER A 250 -0.85 -4.30 16.25
C SER A 250 0.66 -4.06 16.29
N THR A 251 1.21 -3.35 15.31
CA THR A 251 2.64 -3.03 15.21
C THR A 251 3.12 -2.19 16.38
N LEU A 252 2.28 -1.26 16.88
CA LEU A 252 2.61 -0.40 18.01
C LEU A 252 2.24 -1.00 19.38
N ASN A 253 1.85 -2.28 19.41
CA ASN A 253 1.59 -3.08 20.60
C ASN A 253 0.76 -2.35 21.66
N GLY A 254 -0.34 -1.71 21.25
CA GLY A 254 -1.26 -1.03 22.16
C GLY A 254 -0.83 0.37 22.62
N SER A 255 0.36 0.85 22.21
CA SER A 255 0.80 2.23 22.48
C SER A 255 -0.10 3.27 21.81
N VAL A 256 -0.82 2.88 20.75
CA VAL A 256 -1.74 3.73 20.00
C VAL A 256 -3.10 3.08 19.87
N SER A 257 -4.14 3.91 19.99
CA SER A 257 -5.49 3.65 19.54
C SER A 257 -5.75 4.48 18.29
N MET A 258 -6.20 3.84 17.22
CA MET A 258 -6.47 4.51 15.96
C MET A 258 -7.97 4.76 15.78
N TYR A 259 -8.34 6.01 15.57
CA TYR A 259 -9.72 6.45 15.36
C TYR A 259 -9.92 6.76 13.88
N VAL A 260 -11.03 6.29 13.32
CA VAL A 260 -11.46 6.61 11.98
C VAL A 260 -12.91 7.08 12.03
N THR A 261 -13.26 8.08 11.22
CA THR A 261 -14.63 8.62 11.16
C THR A 261 -15.07 8.85 9.71
N ASP A 262 -16.27 8.39 9.38
CA ASP A 262 -16.86 8.67 8.08
C ASP A 262 -17.24 10.16 8.03
N LYS A 263 -16.87 10.84 6.93
CA LYS A 263 -17.31 12.21 6.65
C LYS A 263 -18.84 12.21 6.53
N ARG A 264 -19.50 13.33 6.88
CA ARG A 264 -20.96 13.48 6.69
C ARG A 264 -21.36 13.08 5.27
N GLY A 265 -22.45 12.34 5.12
CA GLY A 265 -22.93 11.88 3.81
C GLY A 265 -22.15 10.71 3.22
N VAL A 266 -21.17 10.16 3.91
CA VAL A 266 -20.31 9.06 3.44
C VAL A 266 -20.43 7.86 4.37
N GLY A 267 -20.27 6.65 3.82
CA GLY A 267 -20.18 5.43 4.60
C GLY A 267 -21.40 5.21 5.48
N LYS A 268 -21.16 5.07 6.78
CA LYS A 268 -22.19 4.93 7.81
C LYS A 268 -22.63 6.26 8.42
N SER A 269 -22.02 7.38 8.02
CA SER A 269 -22.39 8.74 8.44
C SER A 269 -23.51 9.31 7.57
N SER A 270 -24.73 8.76 7.71
CA SER A 270 -25.93 9.24 6.98
C SER A 270 -25.71 9.34 5.47
N LEU A 271 -25.36 8.24 4.81
CA LEU A 271 -24.99 8.17 3.39
C LEU A 271 -25.88 9.05 2.47
N LEU A 272 -25.22 9.79 1.57
CA LEU A 272 -25.82 10.60 0.52
C LEU A 272 -25.33 10.06 -0.82
N GLU A 273 -26.05 9.10 -1.41
CA GLU A 273 -25.69 8.54 -2.70
C GLU A 273 -26.95 8.21 -3.50
N CYS A 274 -26.84 8.35 -4.83
CA CYS A 274 -27.91 8.05 -5.74
C CYS A 274 -28.18 6.54 -5.83
N PRO A 275 -29.44 6.10 -6.04
CA PRO A 275 -29.76 4.67 -6.19
C PRO A 275 -29.01 3.96 -7.32
N ARG A 276 -28.62 4.74 -8.34
CA ARG A 276 -27.62 4.38 -9.34
C ARG A 276 -26.61 5.51 -9.40
N SER A 277 -25.33 5.15 -9.48
CA SER A 277 -24.21 6.08 -9.60
C SER A 277 -24.52 7.21 -10.60
N ILE A 278 -24.26 8.45 -10.19
CA ILE A 278 -24.43 9.64 -11.04
C ILE A 278 -23.57 9.58 -12.31
N ILE A 279 -22.41 8.91 -12.25
CA ILE A 279 -21.53 8.70 -13.41
C ILE A 279 -22.23 7.80 -14.45
N LYS A 280 -22.90 6.75 -13.98
CA LYS A 280 -23.59 5.78 -14.86
C LYS A 280 -24.90 6.32 -15.41
N ASN A 281 -25.65 7.06 -14.59
CA ASN A 281 -26.98 7.52 -14.95
C ASN A 281 -27.37 8.81 -14.23
N LEU A 282 -26.91 9.94 -14.75
CA LEU A 282 -27.26 11.27 -14.25
C LEU A 282 -28.78 11.46 -14.17
N THR A 283 -29.53 11.12 -15.22
CA THR A 283 -30.99 11.30 -15.29
C THR A 283 -31.73 10.59 -14.16
N ALA A 284 -31.33 9.36 -13.82
CA ALA A 284 -31.91 8.60 -12.71
C ALA A 284 -31.53 9.17 -11.33
N CYS A 285 -30.42 9.90 -11.24
CA CYS A 285 -29.92 10.53 -10.02
C CYS A 285 -30.55 11.91 -9.76
N LEU A 286 -31.04 12.62 -10.79
CA LEU A 286 -31.63 13.97 -10.67
C LEU A 286 -32.76 14.09 -9.62
N PRO A 287 -33.74 13.16 -9.53
CA PRO A 287 -34.78 13.25 -8.50
C PRO A 287 -34.19 13.17 -7.09
N TYR A 288 -33.22 12.27 -6.87
CA TYR A 288 -32.55 12.12 -5.58
C TYR A 288 -31.78 13.37 -5.18
N ILE A 289 -31.07 14.00 -6.13
CA ILE A 289 -30.36 15.27 -5.92
C ILE A 289 -31.35 16.36 -5.49
N LYS A 290 -32.48 16.48 -6.18
CA LYS A 290 -33.52 17.46 -5.86
C LYS A 290 -34.10 17.25 -4.47
N ASP A 291 -34.41 16.01 -4.11
CA ASP A 291 -34.98 15.67 -2.80
C ASP A 291 -33.98 15.87 -1.65
N ASN A 292 -32.66 15.83 -1.94
CA ASN A 292 -31.59 15.99 -0.96
C ASN A 292 -30.81 17.32 -1.10
N GLU A 293 -31.33 18.29 -1.86
CA GLU A 293 -30.61 19.53 -2.20
C GLU A 293 -30.09 20.26 -0.96
N TYR A 294 -30.91 20.36 0.09
CA TYR A 294 -30.51 20.98 1.34
C TYR A 294 -29.34 20.23 2.02
N ARG A 295 -29.39 18.90 2.09
CA ARG A 295 -28.32 18.08 2.68
C ARG A 295 -27.02 18.22 1.89
N LEU A 296 -27.09 18.25 0.56
CA LEU A 296 -25.94 18.46 -0.31
C LEU A 296 -25.31 19.85 -0.09
N LYS A 297 -26.14 20.90 0.06
CA LYS A 297 -25.69 22.26 0.38
C LYS A 297 -25.04 22.36 1.75
N GLN A 298 -25.41 21.49 2.70
CA GLN A 298 -24.80 21.43 4.03
C GLN A 298 -23.62 20.46 4.13
N ASN A 299 -23.30 19.72 3.07
CA ASN A 299 -22.18 18.80 3.01
C ASN A 299 -20.86 19.55 2.67
N THR A 300 -20.56 20.58 3.45
CA THR A 300 -19.40 21.46 3.24
C THR A 300 -18.19 20.99 4.04
N TYR A 301 -16.97 21.28 3.56
CA TYR A 301 -15.76 21.00 4.35
C TYR A 301 -15.77 21.67 5.72
N THR A 302 -16.39 22.85 5.85
CA THR A 302 -16.52 23.54 7.13
C THR A 302 -17.44 22.80 8.10
N ASN A 303 -18.62 22.39 7.64
CA ASN A 303 -19.51 21.62 8.51
C ASN A 303 -18.90 20.25 8.86
N THR A 304 -18.21 19.60 7.92
CA THR A 304 -17.47 18.36 8.17
C THR A 304 -16.32 18.57 9.18
N ALA A 305 -15.62 19.71 9.13
CA ALA A 305 -14.57 20.05 10.09
C ALA A 305 -15.15 20.30 11.50
N ARG A 306 -16.33 20.93 11.58
CA ARG A 306 -17.09 21.11 12.83
C ARG A 306 -17.57 19.78 13.40
N ASP A 307 -17.96 18.83 12.55
CA ASP A 307 -18.25 17.46 13.00
C ASP A 307 -17.02 16.83 13.64
N LEU A 308 -15.86 16.91 12.96
CA LEU A 308 -14.61 16.36 13.48
C LEU A 308 -14.21 17.00 14.81
N GLU A 309 -14.30 18.33 14.93
CA GLU A 309 -14.10 19.07 16.19
C GLU A 309 -15.01 18.55 17.30
N TYR A 310 -16.31 18.49 17.04
CA TYR A 310 -17.29 18.04 18.02
C TYR A 310 -17.02 16.60 18.47
N VAL A 311 -16.79 15.70 17.53
CA VAL A 311 -16.52 14.29 17.80
C VAL A 311 -15.24 14.12 18.62
N VAL A 312 -14.14 14.78 18.21
CA VAL A 312 -12.87 14.73 18.95
C VAL A 312 -13.06 15.23 20.38
N LYS A 313 -13.76 16.35 20.56
CA LYS A 313 -14.08 16.93 21.88
C LYS A 313 -14.87 15.98 22.76
N ILE A 314 -15.86 15.29 22.21
CA ILE A 314 -16.66 14.29 22.95
C ILE A 314 -15.78 13.13 23.42
N ILE A 315 -14.88 12.63 22.55
CA ILE A 315 -14.05 11.47 22.87
C ILE A 315 -12.96 11.78 23.89
N ILE A 316 -12.32 12.95 23.81
CA ILE A 316 -11.23 13.32 24.74
C ILE A 316 -11.74 14.08 25.98
N GLY A 317 -12.99 14.52 25.95
CA GLY A 317 -13.63 15.33 26.98
C GLY A 317 -13.25 16.80 26.92
N ASN A 318 -14.04 17.64 27.59
CA ASN A 318 -13.74 19.06 27.73
C ASN A 318 -12.37 19.25 28.39
N ASN A 319 -11.52 20.12 27.84
CA ASN A 319 -10.15 20.34 28.29
C ASN A 319 -9.34 19.03 28.47
N ARG A 320 -9.63 18.01 27.64
CA ARG A 320 -8.94 16.71 27.65
C ARG A 320 -9.09 15.91 28.95
N GLN A 321 -10.18 16.13 29.70
CA GLN A 321 -10.40 15.47 31.00
C GLN A 321 -10.44 13.93 30.96
N TYR A 322 -10.63 13.30 29.80
CA TYR A 322 -10.60 11.84 29.65
C TYR A 322 -9.22 11.29 29.25
N LEU A 323 -8.22 12.16 29.10
CA LEU A 323 -6.85 11.79 28.76
C LEU A 323 -5.92 11.99 29.95
N LYS A 324 -4.94 11.11 30.06
CA LYS A 324 -3.75 11.30 30.90
C LYS A 324 -2.85 12.37 30.27
N SER A 325 -2.10 13.07 31.11
CA SER A 325 -1.23 14.19 30.69
C SER A 325 -0.14 13.81 29.67
N ASN A 326 0.27 12.53 29.64
CA ASN A 326 1.25 12.01 28.70
C ASN A 326 0.61 11.49 27.39
N GLN A 327 -0.71 11.29 27.32
CA GLN A 327 -1.36 10.85 26.10
C GLN A 327 -1.37 11.99 25.06
N ARG A 328 -1.23 11.61 23.80
CA ARG A 328 -1.19 12.52 22.65
C ARG A 328 -2.37 12.27 21.74
N VAL A 329 -2.88 13.31 21.10
CA VAL A 329 -3.96 13.27 20.12
C VAL A 329 -3.44 13.88 18.83
N ILE A 330 -3.29 13.05 17.79
CA ILE A 330 -2.79 13.49 16.48
C ILE A 330 -3.89 13.28 15.45
N LEU A 331 -4.14 14.29 14.60
CA LEU A 331 -4.97 14.11 13.42
C LEU A 331 -4.08 13.95 12.19
N MET A 332 -4.31 12.90 11.42
CA MET A 332 -3.58 12.58 10.22
C MET A 332 -4.53 12.47 9.02
N GLY A 333 -4.36 13.35 8.06
CA GLY A 333 -5.14 13.38 6.83
C GLY A 333 -4.28 12.97 5.65
N SER A 334 -4.88 12.27 4.68
CA SER A 334 -4.23 11.97 3.41
C SER A 334 -4.99 12.61 2.26
N SER A 335 -4.32 13.13 1.24
CA SER A 335 -4.96 13.69 0.04
C SER A 335 -6.02 14.75 0.41
N GLN A 336 -7.26 14.67 -0.08
CA GLN A 336 -8.35 15.57 0.31
C GLN A 336 -8.63 15.62 1.82
N GLY A 337 -8.28 14.57 2.58
CA GLY A 337 -8.30 14.60 4.04
C GLY A 337 -7.41 15.70 4.63
N THR A 338 -6.32 16.07 3.94
CA THR A 338 -5.48 17.22 4.33
C THR A 338 -6.20 18.55 4.13
N TYR A 339 -7.10 18.67 3.15
CA TYR A 339 -7.94 19.86 2.97
C TYR A 339 -8.92 20.00 4.15
N LEU A 340 -9.54 18.89 4.58
CA LEU A 340 -10.39 18.87 5.76
C LEU A 340 -9.61 19.27 7.03
N LEU A 341 -8.40 18.76 7.23
CA LEU A 341 -7.58 19.12 8.39
C LEU A 341 -7.08 20.57 8.36
N GLN A 342 -6.83 21.14 7.18
CA GLN A 342 -6.58 22.58 7.07
C GLN A 342 -7.81 23.39 7.47
N ARG A 343 -9.01 22.97 7.03
CA ARG A 343 -10.26 23.62 7.43
C ARG A 343 -10.48 23.52 8.94
N TYR A 344 -10.24 22.35 9.52
CA TYR A 344 -10.26 22.11 10.97
C TYR A 344 -9.33 23.09 11.70
N LEU A 345 -8.05 23.17 11.30
CA LEU A 345 -7.08 24.09 11.91
C LEU A 345 -7.52 25.54 11.84
N TYR A 346 -8.15 25.97 10.75
CA TYR A 346 -8.65 27.33 10.64
C TYR A 346 -9.77 27.61 11.67
N ILE A 347 -10.73 26.69 11.81
CA ILE A 347 -11.90 26.90 12.67
C ILE A 347 -11.63 26.66 14.17
N THR A 348 -10.57 25.92 14.51
CA THR A 348 -10.17 25.58 15.89
C THR A 348 -8.97 26.37 16.40
N GLN A 349 -8.46 27.34 15.64
CA GLN A 349 -7.26 28.13 16.00
C GLN A 349 -7.32 28.85 17.35
N ASP A 350 -8.50 29.03 17.94
CA ASP A 350 -8.71 29.66 19.25
C ASP A 350 -9.08 28.64 20.36
N ASP A 351 -9.22 27.34 20.04
CA ASP A 351 -9.51 26.22 20.95
C ASP A 351 -8.80 24.94 20.46
N GLU A 352 -7.46 24.97 20.46
CA GLU A 352 -6.63 23.84 20.01
C GLU A 352 -6.71 22.68 21.01
N GLN A 353 -7.36 21.58 20.62
CA GLN A 353 -7.62 20.42 21.50
C GLN A 353 -6.73 19.20 21.23
N VAL A 354 -5.92 19.26 20.17
CA VAL A 354 -5.02 18.17 19.73
C VAL A 354 -3.56 18.55 19.98
N ASP A 355 -2.62 17.60 19.81
CA ASP A 355 -1.19 17.83 20.04
C ASP A 355 -0.40 18.05 18.74
N GLY A 356 -0.98 17.73 17.59
CA GLY A 356 -0.32 17.91 16.30
C GLY A 356 -1.13 17.38 15.13
N ILE A 357 -0.74 17.82 13.94
CA ILE A 357 -1.35 17.43 12.67
C ILE A 357 -0.30 16.79 11.77
N ILE A 358 -0.70 15.75 11.03
CA ILE A 358 0.08 15.17 9.93
C ILE A 358 -0.73 15.35 8.64
N LEU A 359 -0.10 15.95 7.63
CA LEU A 359 -0.66 16.13 6.28
C LEU A 359 0.14 15.25 5.31
N ASP A 360 -0.42 14.11 4.92
CA ASP A 360 0.19 13.14 3.98
C ASP A 360 -0.34 13.38 2.56
N SER A 361 0.55 13.62 1.59
CA SER A 361 0.18 14.01 0.22
C SER A 361 -0.78 15.20 0.18
N VAL A 362 -0.25 16.36 0.57
CA VAL A 362 -1.02 17.59 0.79
C VAL A 362 -1.82 18.07 -0.42
N LEU A 363 -3.06 18.49 -0.18
CA LEU A 363 -3.93 19.21 -1.08
C LEU A 363 -4.11 20.65 -0.58
N PRO A 364 -3.38 21.63 -1.14
CA PRO A 364 -3.48 23.04 -0.75
C PRO A 364 -4.82 23.67 -1.07
N THR A 365 -5.30 24.55 -0.19
CA THR A 365 -6.60 25.21 -0.37
C THR A 365 -6.64 26.24 -1.51
N ASP A 366 -5.50 26.81 -1.89
CA ASP A 366 -5.43 28.01 -2.73
C ASP A 366 -5.15 27.75 -4.21
N ILE A 367 -4.24 26.83 -4.54
CA ILE A 367 -3.75 26.67 -5.94
C ILE A 367 -4.21 25.38 -6.64
N THR A 368 -4.67 24.37 -5.90
CA THR A 368 -4.99 23.05 -6.50
C THR A 368 -6.32 23.08 -7.22
N ARG A 369 -6.35 22.75 -8.52
CA ARG A 369 -7.60 22.73 -9.29
C ARG A 369 -7.75 21.48 -10.13
N LEU A 370 -8.96 20.92 -10.10
CA LEU A 370 -9.30 19.71 -10.83
C LEU A 370 -9.22 19.89 -12.34
N ILE A 371 -9.49 21.10 -12.84
CA ILE A 371 -9.31 21.46 -14.27
C ILE A 371 -7.86 21.30 -14.78
N HIS A 372 -6.90 20.98 -13.90
CA HIS A 372 -5.51 20.70 -14.25
C HIS A 372 -5.09 19.25 -13.97
N GLY A 373 -6.01 18.37 -13.55
CA GLY A 373 -5.71 16.98 -13.18
C GLY A 373 -4.93 16.22 -14.24
N ASP A 374 -5.34 16.29 -15.51
CA ASP A 374 -4.63 15.60 -16.60
C ASP A 374 -3.25 16.20 -16.87
N LYS A 375 -3.06 17.50 -16.64
CA LYS A 375 -1.73 18.13 -16.72
C LYS A 375 -0.83 17.62 -15.60
N TYR A 376 -1.37 17.46 -14.40
CA TYR A 376 -0.65 16.92 -13.24
C TYR A 376 -0.15 15.50 -13.51
N LEU A 377 -1.03 14.63 -13.99
CA LEU A 377 -0.67 13.26 -14.37
C LEU A 377 0.42 13.25 -15.46
N ASN A 378 0.25 14.09 -16.48
CA ASN A 378 1.22 14.21 -17.56
C ASN A 378 2.60 14.68 -17.08
N TYR A 379 2.68 15.59 -16.10
CA TYR A 379 3.97 15.99 -15.54
C TYR A 379 4.71 14.82 -14.88
N ILE A 380 4.00 13.97 -14.15
CA ILE A 380 4.59 12.82 -13.46
C ILE A 380 5.03 11.74 -14.46
N LEU A 381 4.26 11.53 -15.53
CA LEU A 381 4.71 10.68 -16.63
C LEU A 381 6.01 11.20 -17.25
N LEU A 382 6.09 12.50 -17.56
CA LEU A 382 7.29 13.10 -18.15
C LEU A 382 8.48 13.01 -17.19
N ASP A 383 8.27 13.18 -15.89
CA ASP A 383 9.33 13.00 -14.88
C ASP A 383 9.83 11.55 -14.82
N LEU A 384 8.91 10.56 -14.84
CA LEU A 384 9.28 9.15 -14.89
C LEU A 384 10.13 8.81 -16.12
N PHE A 385 9.76 9.32 -17.30
CA PHE A 385 10.53 9.10 -18.54
C PHE A 385 11.85 9.88 -18.57
N SER A 386 11.91 11.03 -17.92
CA SER A 386 13.17 11.76 -17.68
C SER A 386 14.12 10.93 -16.83
N ARG A 387 13.64 10.33 -15.73
CA ARG A 387 14.42 9.42 -14.88
C ARG A 387 14.85 8.15 -15.62
N CYS A 388 13.96 7.55 -16.41
CA CYS A 388 14.29 6.44 -17.30
C CYS A 388 15.41 6.81 -18.28
N SER A 389 15.43 8.03 -18.80
CA SER A 389 16.48 8.50 -19.72
C SER A 389 17.85 8.61 -19.03
N GLN A 390 17.87 8.82 -17.71
CA GLN A 390 19.09 8.91 -16.91
C GLN A 390 19.64 7.53 -16.49
N ASP A 391 18.83 6.47 -16.59
CA ASP A 391 19.23 5.11 -16.25
C ASP A 391 19.64 4.33 -17.51
N GLU A 392 20.93 4.39 -17.84
CA GLU A 392 21.49 3.76 -19.03
C GLU A 392 21.44 2.23 -19.02
N GLU A 393 21.64 1.62 -17.85
CA GLU A 393 21.76 0.17 -17.73
C GLU A 393 20.43 -0.52 -17.50
N GLY A 394 19.47 0.14 -16.84
CA GLY A 394 18.17 -0.45 -16.54
C GLY A 394 17.06 -0.07 -17.54
N CYS A 395 16.97 1.19 -17.98
CA CYS A 395 15.81 1.68 -18.73
C CYS A 395 16.14 2.12 -20.16
N SER A 396 17.03 3.11 -20.32
CA SER A 396 17.18 3.81 -21.60
C SER A 396 17.71 2.91 -22.72
N LYS A 397 18.51 1.88 -22.38
CA LYS A 397 19.02 0.88 -23.34
C LYS A 397 17.96 0.19 -24.18
N TYR A 398 16.72 0.09 -23.69
CA TYR A 398 15.63 -0.56 -24.43
C TYR A 398 15.06 0.35 -25.52
N PHE A 399 15.20 1.67 -25.38
CA PHE A 399 14.62 2.62 -26.32
C PHE A 399 15.60 2.95 -27.45
N LYS A 400 15.05 3.16 -28.65
CA LYS A 400 15.83 3.61 -29.81
C LYS A 400 16.59 4.90 -29.47
N ASP A 401 17.85 4.97 -29.90
CA ASP A 401 18.78 6.07 -29.62
C ASP A 401 18.97 6.34 -28.11
N LYS A 402 18.66 5.37 -27.25
CA LYS A 402 18.57 5.52 -25.79
C LYS A 402 17.69 6.70 -25.36
N ASN A 403 16.61 6.97 -26.10
CA ASN A 403 15.73 8.12 -25.87
C ASN A 403 14.28 7.69 -25.56
N PRO A 404 13.97 7.38 -24.29
CA PRO A 404 12.61 7.06 -23.84
C PRO A 404 11.59 8.14 -24.19
N MET A 405 11.96 9.42 -24.12
CA MET A 405 11.04 10.54 -24.41
C MET A 405 10.51 10.50 -25.84
N ARG A 406 11.33 10.05 -26.81
CA ARG A 406 10.91 9.87 -28.20
C ARG A 406 9.76 8.86 -28.33
N ALA A 407 9.75 7.83 -27.49
CA ALA A 407 8.76 6.75 -27.51
C ALA A 407 7.36 7.23 -27.11
N LEU A 408 7.25 8.29 -26.31
CA LEU A 408 5.97 8.90 -25.93
C LEU A 408 5.26 9.53 -27.14
N TYR A 409 6.00 10.08 -28.10
CA TYR A 409 5.39 10.65 -29.32
C TYR A 409 4.78 9.56 -30.22
N THR A 410 5.48 8.43 -30.37
CA THR A 410 4.96 7.29 -31.13
C THR A 410 3.76 6.64 -30.43
N TYR A 411 3.78 6.57 -29.09
CA TYR A 411 2.61 6.18 -28.29
C TYR A 411 1.42 7.12 -28.53
N LYS A 412 1.63 8.44 -28.44
CA LYS A 412 0.56 9.43 -28.62
C LYS A 412 -0.12 9.35 -30.00
N MET A 413 0.61 8.95 -31.03
CA MET A 413 0.07 8.79 -32.38
C MET A 413 -0.83 7.54 -32.54
N ASN A 414 -0.85 6.61 -31.57
CA ASN A 414 -1.76 5.47 -31.56
C ASN A 414 -3.01 5.79 -30.72
N GLU A 415 -4.09 6.19 -31.38
CA GLU A 415 -5.36 6.56 -30.73
C GLU A 415 -6.06 5.35 -30.05
N ASP A 416 -5.83 4.13 -30.54
CA ASP A 416 -6.48 2.90 -30.06
C ASP A 416 -6.14 2.54 -28.59
N PHE A 417 -5.06 3.10 -28.04
CA PHE A 417 -4.61 2.84 -26.66
C PHE A 417 -5.02 3.92 -25.65
N GLN A 418 -5.70 4.99 -26.09
CA GLN A 418 -5.97 6.18 -25.26
C GLN A 418 -7.19 6.05 -24.31
N THR A 419 -7.80 4.87 -24.18
CA THR A 419 -9.22 4.79 -23.77
C THR A 419 -9.52 4.19 -22.39
N ASN A 420 -8.57 4.14 -21.44
CA ASN A 420 -8.99 3.85 -20.05
C ASN A 420 -8.15 4.53 -18.96
N SER A 421 -8.77 5.52 -18.34
CA SER A 421 -8.14 6.57 -17.56
C SER A 421 -7.75 6.24 -16.12
N SER A 422 -8.58 5.44 -15.45
CA SER A 422 -8.39 5.09 -14.05
C SER A 422 -7.23 4.12 -13.83
N TYR A 423 -6.96 3.27 -14.81
CA TYR A 423 -5.83 2.34 -14.79
C TYR A 423 -4.50 3.01 -14.94
N VAL A 424 -4.43 4.08 -15.72
CA VAL A 424 -3.17 4.77 -15.94
C VAL A 424 -2.67 5.40 -14.65
N ILE A 425 -3.55 6.00 -13.84
CA ILE A 425 -3.17 6.52 -12.53
C ILE A 425 -2.69 5.39 -11.61
N HIS A 426 -3.45 4.28 -11.53
CA HIS A 426 -3.07 3.14 -10.69
C HIS A 426 -1.72 2.55 -11.11
N PHE A 427 -1.51 2.37 -12.41
CA PHE A 427 -0.29 1.81 -12.97
C PHE A 427 0.90 2.75 -12.78
N LEU A 428 0.71 4.06 -12.95
CA LEU A 428 1.74 5.07 -12.65
C LEU A 428 2.06 5.15 -11.16
N SER A 429 1.09 4.90 -10.27
CA SER A 429 1.27 4.96 -8.81
C SER A 429 2.17 3.86 -8.23
N LYS A 430 2.57 2.85 -9.03
CA LYS A 430 3.48 1.79 -8.59
C LYS A 430 4.96 2.19 -8.71
N TYR A 431 5.27 3.17 -9.55
CA TYR A 431 6.61 3.71 -9.79
C TYR A 431 7.68 2.62 -9.98
N ASP A 432 7.38 1.63 -10.81
CA ASP A 432 8.32 0.60 -11.27
C ASP A 432 8.51 0.68 -12.80
N ALA A 433 9.32 -0.24 -13.34
CA ALA A 433 9.61 -0.30 -14.77
C ALA A 433 8.41 -0.60 -15.66
N THR A 434 7.29 -1.09 -15.13
CA THR A 434 6.24 -1.64 -15.99
C THR A 434 5.60 -0.56 -16.85
N PHE A 435 5.46 0.69 -16.36
CA PHE A 435 4.91 1.75 -17.20
C PHE A 435 5.80 2.06 -18.41
N THR A 436 7.10 2.26 -18.18
CA THR A 436 8.05 2.51 -19.26
C THR A 436 8.15 1.31 -20.21
N ALA A 437 8.09 0.09 -19.67
CA ALA A 437 8.11 -1.13 -20.46
C ALA A 437 6.85 -1.31 -21.31
N LEU A 438 5.66 -0.94 -20.82
CA LEU A 438 4.43 -0.96 -21.61
C LEU A 438 4.58 -0.08 -22.85
N ILE A 439 5.04 1.17 -22.67
CA ILE A 439 5.26 2.09 -23.79
C ILE A 439 6.33 1.55 -24.75
N TYR A 440 7.42 0.98 -24.24
CA TYR A 440 8.43 0.33 -25.08
C TYR A 440 7.82 -0.80 -25.94
N ARG A 441 7.04 -1.69 -25.33
CA ARG A 441 6.39 -2.83 -25.99
C ARG A 441 5.35 -2.40 -27.03
N ILE A 442 4.56 -1.36 -26.75
CA ILE A 442 3.65 -0.75 -27.73
C ILE A 442 4.44 -0.27 -28.97
N ASN A 443 5.57 0.39 -28.75
CA ASN A 443 6.40 0.93 -29.84
C ASN A 443 7.17 -0.15 -30.60
N ARG A 444 7.58 -1.24 -29.92
CA ARG A 444 8.23 -2.39 -30.54
C ARG A 444 7.26 -3.19 -31.41
N CYS A 445 6.00 -3.32 -30.96
CA CYS A 445 4.87 -3.89 -31.72
C CYS A 445 5.16 -5.28 -32.33
N ASN A 446 5.82 -6.18 -31.59
CA ASN A 446 6.07 -7.56 -32.05
C ASN A 446 4.91 -8.52 -31.66
N PHE A 447 5.03 -9.81 -32.04
CA PHE A 447 3.98 -10.80 -31.75
C PHE A 447 3.79 -11.05 -30.25
N ASP A 448 4.87 -11.12 -29.48
CA ASP A 448 4.83 -11.32 -28.02
C ASP A 448 4.13 -10.15 -27.32
N ASP A 449 4.34 -8.93 -27.82
CA ASP A 449 3.69 -7.73 -27.30
C ASP A 449 2.17 -7.77 -27.50
N LYS A 450 1.66 -8.41 -28.57
CA LYS A 450 0.20 -8.56 -28.74
C LYS A 450 -0.43 -9.36 -27.59
N ASN A 451 0.24 -10.39 -27.08
CA ASN A 451 -0.27 -11.18 -25.96
C ASN A 451 -0.21 -10.38 -24.66
N VAL A 452 0.90 -9.66 -24.43
CA VAL A 452 1.05 -8.76 -23.29
C VAL A 452 -0.01 -7.67 -23.28
N LEU A 453 -0.27 -7.02 -24.42
CA LEU A 453 -1.26 -5.96 -24.55
C LEU A 453 -2.69 -6.49 -24.36
N ARG A 454 -3.01 -7.69 -24.88
CA ARG A 454 -4.31 -8.33 -24.58
C ARG A 454 -4.46 -8.64 -23.10
N HIS A 455 -3.43 -9.19 -22.47
CA HIS A 455 -3.45 -9.46 -21.03
C HIS A 455 -3.63 -8.17 -20.23
N PHE A 456 -2.84 -7.14 -20.55
CA PHE A 456 -2.96 -5.81 -19.97
C PHE A 456 -4.39 -5.29 -20.08
N ILE A 457 -4.93 -5.19 -21.31
CA ILE A 457 -6.30 -4.73 -21.56
C ILE A 457 -7.33 -5.54 -20.75
N ASN A 458 -7.16 -6.86 -20.63
CA ASN A 458 -8.07 -7.73 -19.89
C ASN A 458 -8.01 -7.50 -18.37
N VAL A 459 -6.81 -7.39 -17.80
CA VAL A 459 -6.65 -7.15 -16.34
C VAL A 459 -6.90 -5.70 -15.96
N THR A 460 -6.86 -4.80 -16.95
CA THR A 460 -7.24 -3.39 -16.82
C THR A 460 -8.62 -3.10 -17.39
N GLN A 461 -9.48 -4.11 -17.59
CA GLN A 461 -10.91 -3.84 -17.79
C GLN A 461 -11.54 -3.44 -16.46
N PRO A 462 -12.39 -2.39 -16.40
CA PRO A 462 -13.15 -2.05 -15.21
C PRO A 462 -13.87 -3.31 -14.71
N PRO A 463 -13.66 -3.74 -13.45
CA PRO A 463 -14.58 -4.70 -12.88
C PRO A 463 -16.00 -4.13 -13.01
N ASN A 464 -17.02 -4.98 -13.13
CA ASN A 464 -18.40 -4.54 -13.03
C ASN A 464 -18.52 -3.70 -11.74
N GLU A 465 -18.70 -2.39 -11.91
CA GLU A 465 -18.59 -1.38 -10.87
C GLU A 465 -19.74 -1.56 -9.85
N ASP A 466 -19.63 -2.50 -8.93
CA ASP A 466 -20.31 -2.37 -7.66
C ASP A 466 -19.43 -1.44 -6.82
N GLU A 467 -19.88 -0.17 -6.68
CA GLU A 467 -19.21 0.82 -5.85
C GLU A 467 -18.94 0.23 -4.45
N ALA A 468 -17.79 0.54 -3.84
CA ALA A 468 -17.47 0.05 -2.50
C ALA A 468 -18.64 0.37 -1.57
N PRO A 469 -19.10 -0.58 -0.74
CA PRO A 469 -20.17 -0.33 0.20
C PRO A 469 -19.91 0.94 1.03
N GLY A 470 -20.76 1.95 0.86
CA GLY A 470 -20.67 3.22 1.55
C GLY A 470 -19.81 4.31 0.87
N TYR A 471 -19.24 4.07 -0.31
CA TYR A 471 -18.69 5.14 -1.12
C TYR A 471 -19.80 6.09 -1.58
N SER A 472 -19.50 7.39 -1.62
CA SER A 472 -20.43 8.41 -2.12
C SER A 472 -19.75 9.26 -3.19
N ILE A 473 -19.92 8.85 -4.45
CA ILE A 473 -19.49 9.65 -5.60
C ILE A 473 -20.24 10.99 -5.66
N LEU A 474 -21.49 11.02 -5.18
CA LEU A 474 -22.30 12.22 -5.14
C LEU A 474 -21.70 13.28 -4.20
N VAL A 475 -21.28 12.89 -2.99
CA VAL A 475 -20.61 13.79 -2.05
C VAL A 475 -19.25 14.22 -2.61
N GLU A 476 -18.52 13.30 -3.22
CA GLU A 476 -17.22 13.61 -3.84
C GLU A 476 -17.34 14.68 -4.91
N LEU A 477 -18.22 14.50 -5.90
CA LEU A 477 -18.48 15.47 -6.96
C LEU A 477 -18.96 16.81 -6.38
N ASN A 478 -19.86 16.78 -5.39
CA ASN A 478 -20.38 18.00 -4.77
C ASN A 478 -19.27 18.81 -4.07
N ASN A 479 -18.36 18.14 -3.37
CA ASN A 479 -17.22 18.77 -2.69
C ASN A 479 -16.20 19.32 -3.70
N ASN A 480 -15.86 18.50 -4.69
CA ASN A 480 -14.89 18.82 -5.73
C ASN A 480 -15.35 19.99 -6.61
N LEU A 481 -16.63 20.03 -7.00
CA LEU A 481 -17.20 21.12 -7.78
C LEU A 481 -17.27 22.43 -6.98
N ALA A 482 -17.54 22.36 -5.67
CA ALA A 482 -17.58 23.54 -4.81
C ALA A 482 -16.18 24.14 -4.59
N GLU A 483 -15.19 23.31 -4.28
CA GLU A 483 -13.93 23.79 -3.71
C GLU A 483 -12.77 23.79 -4.73
N LEU A 484 -12.78 22.86 -5.69
CA LEU A 484 -11.61 22.58 -6.54
C LEU A 484 -11.83 22.85 -8.05
N TRP A 485 -13.06 23.22 -8.45
CA TRP A 485 -13.37 23.47 -9.87
C TRP A 485 -12.97 24.86 -10.36
N SER A 486 -13.36 25.91 -9.62
CA SER A 486 -13.27 27.29 -10.10
C SER A 486 -11.84 27.74 -10.37
N PRO A 487 -11.58 28.56 -11.40
CA PRO A 487 -10.24 29.03 -11.75
C PRO A 487 -9.61 29.87 -10.63
N LEU A 488 -8.29 30.02 -10.65
CA LEU A 488 -7.53 30.70 -9.58
C LEU A 488 -7.89 32.17 -9.46
N ASN A 489 -8.19 32.83 -10.59
CA ASN A 489 -8.55 34.24 -10.60
C ASN A 489 -10.05 34.39 -10.80
N SER A 490 -10.71 35.26 -10.01
CA SER A 490 -12.15 35.54 -10.14
C SER A 490 -12.54 36.18 -11.47
N GLN A 491 -11.56 36.69 -12.22
CA GLN A 491 -11.74 37.22 -13.58
C GLN A 491 -11.60 36.15 -14.68
N GLU A 492 -11.07 34.98 -14.37
CA GLU A 492 -11.01 33.86 -15.30
C GLU A 492 -12.38 33.17 -15.38
N LYS A 493 -12.84 32.91 -16.60
CA LYS A 493 -14.05 32.11 -16.81
C LYS A 493 -13.71 30.63 -16.57
N ASN A 494 -14.70 29.86 -16.09
CA ASN A 494 -14.58 28.40 -16.10
C ASN A 494 -14.27 27.92 -17.53
N PRO A 495 -13.34 26.97 -17.69
CA PRO A 495 -13.03 26.42 -19.00
C PRO A 495 -14.25 25.71 -19.60
N SER A 496 -14.41 25.78 -20.93
CA SER A 496 -15.40 24.96 -21.63
C SER A 496 -15.00 23.48 -21.61
N CYS A 497 -15.97 22.57 -21.78
CA CYS A 497 -15.65 21.14 -21.89
C CYS A 497 -14.75 20.87 -23.11
N ASP A 498 -14.95 21.57 -24.23
CA ASP A 498 -14.06 21.47 -25.41
C ASP A 498 -12.62 21.90 -25.09
N TYR A 499 -12.44 22.93 -24.25
CA TYR A 499 -11.10 23.32 -23.81
C TYR A 499 -10.47 22.24 -22.94
N LEU A 500 -11.23 21.66 -21.99
CA LEU A 500 -10.74 20.57 -21.15
C LEU A 500 -10.41 19.34 -21.99
N GLN A 501 -11.23 19.01 -22.97
CA GLN A 501 -10.99 17.92 -23.90
C GLN A 501 -9.71 18.19 -24.71
N GLY A 502 -9.58 19.37 -25.32
CA GLY A 502 -8.37 19.76 -26.03
C GLY A 502 -7.12 19.77 -25.16
N SER A 503 -7.24 20.19 -23.89
CA SER A 503 -6.14 20.11 -22.92
C SER A 503 -5.73 18.66 -22.65
N SER A 504 -6.71 17.76 -22.50
CA SER A 504 -6.49 16.33 -22.26
C SER A 504 -5.81 15.68 -23.46
N MET A 505 -6.32 15.92 -24.68
CA MET A 505 -5.72 15.45 -25.94
C MET A 505 -4.31 15.99 -26.18
N ASN A 506 -3.97 17.15 -25.59
CA ASN A 506 -2.63 17.73 -25.71
C ASN A 506 -1.60 17.11 -24.75
N THR A 507 -2.01 16.29 -23.79
CA THR A 507 -1.09 15.51 -22.95
C THR A 507 -0.63 14.22 -23.64
N PHE A 508 0.36 13.53 -23.08
CA PHE A 508 0.68 12.14 -23.45
C PHE A 508 -0.19 11.14 -22.71
N VAL A 509 -0.77 11.55 -21.58
CA VAL A 509 -1.60 10.73 -20.73
C VAL A 509 -2.65 11.60 -20.06
N ALA A 510 -3.90 11.20 -20.20
CA ALA A 510 -5.03 11.89 -19.62
C ALA A 510 -6.03 10.88 -19.06
N THR A 511 -6.75 11.32 -18.05
CA THR A 511 -7.86 10.58 -17.48
C THR A 511 -9.18 10.91 -18.17
N HIS A 512 -9.28 12.07 -18.82
CA HIS A 512 -10.54 12.57 -19.37
C HIS A 512 -11.70 12.67 -18.34
N VAL A 513 -11.46 12.42 -17.05
CA VAL A 513 -12.49 12.50 -16.00
C VAL A 513 -13.02 13.93 -15.91
N MET A 514 -12.18 14.93 -16.16
CA MET A 514 -12.59 16.33 -16.15
C MET A 514 -13.54 16.69 -17.30
N PRO A 515 -13.18 16.48 -18.59
CA PRO A 515 -14.10 16.73 -19.70
C PRO A 515 -15.30 15.79 -19.75
N ASP A 516 -15.16 14.50 -19.38
CA ASP A 516 -16.20 13.49 -19.61
C ASP A 516 -17.20 13.37 -18.46
N ILE A 517 -16.77 13.62 -17.22
CA ILE A 517 -17.61 13.43 -16.03
C ILE A 517 -17.90 14.77 -15.35
N TYR A 518 -16.87 15.50 -14.94
CA TYR A 518 -17.07 16.71 -14.14
C TYR A 518 -17.70 17.85 -14.93
N CYS A 519 -17.23 18.10 -16.15
CA CYS A 519 -17.70 19.24 -16.94
C CYS A 519 -19.20 19.16 -17.28
N PRO A 520 -19.73 18.02 -17.78
CA PRO A 520 -21.16 17.89 -18.04
C PRO A 520 -22.02 18.08 -16.80
N ILE A 521 -21.60 17.53 -15.65
CA ILE A 521 -22.30 17.70 -14.37
C ILE A 521 -22.25 19.17 -13.92
N GLN A 522 -21.10 19.82 -14.06
CA GLN A 522 -20.94 21.22 -13.69
C GLN A 522 -21.81 22.15 -14.54
N GLN A 523 -21.97 21.87 -15.83
CA GLN A 523 -22.84 22.64 -16.72
C GLN A 523 -24.31 22.62 -16.29
N GLN A 524 -24.76 21.54 -15.63
CA GLN A 524 -26.12 21.46 -15.08
C GLN A 524 -26.30 22.34 -13.83
N GLN A 525 -25.21 22.75 -13.16
CA GLN A 525 -25.24 23.56 -11.94
C GLN A 525 -26.09 22.98 -10.80
N ILE A 526 -26.21 21.65 -10.77
CA ILE A 526 -27.01 20.90 -9.78
C ILE A 526 -26.21 20.49 -8.54
N LEU A 527 -24.88 20.52 -8.62
CA LEU A 527 -23.94 20.19 -7.55
C LEU A 527 -22.96 21.34 -7.32
N GLY A 528 -22.33 21.31 -6.15
CA GLY A 528 -21.48 22.39 -5.67
C GLY A 528 -22.26 23.30 -4.73
N TYR A 529 -21.80 23.38 -3.49
CA TYR A 529 -22.34 24.33 -2.51
C TYR A 529 -21.65 25.69 -2.62
N PRO A 530 -22.31 26.77 -2.17
CA PRO A 530 -21.66 28.06 -2.02
C PRO A 530 -20.46 27.96 -1.06
N THR A 531 -19.30 28.40 -1.54
CA THR A 531 -18.07 28.47 -0.74
C THR A 531 -18.21 29.53 0.35
N ASP A 532 -17.63 29.29 1.51
CA ASP A 532 -17.72 30.20 2.66
C ASP A 532 -16.47 31.08 2.85
N GLN A 533 -16.42 31.81 3.96
CA GLN A 533 -15.34 32.72 4.30
C GLN A 533 -13.96 32.06 4.47
N TYR A 534 -13.87 30.73 4.55
CA TYR A 534 -12.62 29.98 4.69
C TYR A 534 -12.12 29.41 3.36
N TYR A 535 -12.88 29.60 2.28
CA TYR A 535 -12.49 29.18 0.93
C TYR A 535 -11.16 29.81 0.49
N ARG A 536 -10.25 28.97 -0.02
CA ARG A 536 -8.89 29.35 -0.46
C ARG A 536 -8.04 30.05 0.60
N LYS A 537 -8.31 29.78 1.88
CA LYS A 537 -7.53 30.35 2.98
C LYS A 537 -6.80 29.28 3.76
N TYR A 538 -5.52 29.55 4.02
CA TYR A 538 -4.74 28.82 5.01
C TYR A 538 -5.13 29.25 6.43
N PRO A 539 -4.91 28.39 7.45
CA PRO A 539 -5.02 28.77 8.85
C PRO A 539 -4.24 30.06 9.17
N THR A 540 -4.68 30.82 10.18
CA THR A 540 -4.00 32.09 10.52
C THR A 540 -2.78 31.85 11.42
N LYS A 541 -1.95 32.89 11.60
CA LYS A 541 -0.79 32.90 12.53
C LYS A 541 -1.12 32.60 14.00
N LYS A 542 -2.39 32.46 14.34
CA LYS A 542 -2.82 32.10 15.69
C LYS A 542 -2.51 30.65 16.03
N THR A 543 -2.47 29.74 15.04
CA THR A 543 -2.23 28.33 15.33
C THR A 543 -0.80 28.11 15.82
N LYS A 544 -0.66 27.38 16.92
CA LYS A 544 0.64 27.00 17.50
C LYS A 544 0.89 25.49 17.42
N LEU A 545 -0.10 24.74 16.91
CA LEU A 545 0.00 23.31 16.75
C LEU A 545 1.21 22.94 15.88
N PRO A 546 2.00 21.96 16.30
CA PRO A 546 2.95 21.32 15.42
C PRO A 546 2.22 20.74 14.19
N VAL A 547 2.81 20.93 13.02
CA VAL A 547 2.32 20.35 11.75
C VAL A 547 3.47 19.69 11.01
N LEU A 548 3.32 18.39 10.73
CA LEU A 548 4.18 17.63 9.84
C LEU A 548 3.51 17.48 8.47
N LEU A 549 4.24 17.82 7.42
CA LEU A 549 3.84 17.60 6.03
C LEU A 549 4.75 16.58 5.38
N LEU A 550 4.16 15.50 4.89
CA LEU A 550 4.81 14.47 4.10
C LEU A 550 4.29 14.53 2.66
N HIS A 551 5.18 14.53 1.69
CA HIS A 551 4.76 14.53 0.28
C HIS A 551 5.79 13.83 -0.62
N GLY A 552 5.32 12.99 -1.53
CA GLY A 552 6.17 12.29 -2.48
C GLY A 552 6.57 13.16 -3.66
N ASP A 553 7.83 13.10 -4.10
CA ASP A 553 8.29 13.86 -5.28
C ASP A 553 7.70 13.34 -6.61
N MET A 554 7.10 12.15 -6.60
CA MET A 554 6.46 11.51 -7.75
C MET A 554 4.94 11.38 -7.60
N ASP A 555 4.31 12.07 -6.64
CA ASP A 555 2.87 12.01 -6.40
C ASP A 555 2.05 12.29 -7.68
N SER A 556 1.36 11.25 -8.19
CA SER A 556 0.65 11.26 -9.47
C SER A 556 -0.65 12.06 -9.46
N ALA A 557 -1.22 12.30 -8.29
CA ALA A 557 -2.44 13.07 -8.14
C ALA A 557 -2.14 14.56 -7.90
N LEU A 558 -1.08 14.85 -7.13
CA LEU A 558 -0.73 16.18 -6.65
C LEU A 558 0.78 16.41 -6.85
N PRO A 559 1.22 17.08 -7.93
CA PRO A 559 2.64 17.24 -8.22
C PRO A 559 3.39 17.96 -7.10
N VAL A 560 4.64 17.58 -6.88
CA VAL A 560 5.49 18.12 -5.80
C VAL A 560 5.63 19.65 -5.80
N SER A 561 5.47 20.32 -6.94
CA SER A 561 5.45 21.79 -7.03
C SER A 561 4.32 22.41 -6.20
N ILE A 562 3.17 21.74 -6.12
CA ILE A 562 2.02 22.13 -5.30
C ILE A 562 2.36 22.02 -3.82
N ALA A 563 3.01 20.94 -3.40
CA ALA A 563 3.47 20.76 -2.02
C ALA A 563 4.57 21.74 -1.62
N ARG A 564 5.51 22.06 -2.53
CA ARG A 564 6.53 23.10 -2.30
C ARG A 564 5.91 24.48 -2.13
N HIS A 565 4.89 24.83 -2.93
CA HIS A 565 4.12 26.06 -2.73
C HIS A 565 3.43 26.07 -1.38
N PHE A 566 2.76 24.98 -1.01
CA PHE A 566 2.14 24.83 0.31
C PHE A 566 3.15 25.06 1.42
N SER A 567 4.28 24.35 1.39
CA SER A 567 5.32 24.46 2.40
C SER A 567 5.78 25.90 2.56
N LYS A 568 5.94 26.63 1.46
CA LYS A 568 6.30 28.05 1.49
C LYS A 568 5.21 28.87 2.18
N GLN A 569 3.94 28.72 1.80
CA GLN A 569 2.84 29.47 2.42
C GLN A 569 2.71 29.14 3.92
N TYR A 570 2.77 27.86 4.26
CA TYR A 570 2.59 27.40 5.62
C TYR A 570 3.71 27.84 6.56
N SER A 571 4.96 27.85 6.07
CA SER A 571 6.11 28.34 6.84
C SER A 571 6.01 29.82 7.23
N LEU A 572 5.21 30.61 6.52
CA LEU A 572 4.98 32.02 6.83
C LEU A 572 3.95 32.23 7.95
N ILE A 573 3.10 31.22 8.19
CA ILE A 573 1.97 31.31 9.13
C ILE A 573 2.13 30.43 10.37
N ASN A 574 2.95 29.39 10.34
CA ASN A 574 3.19 28.52 11.48
C ASN A 574 4.69 28.23 11.64
N SER A 575 5.27 28.67 12.76
CA SER A 575 6.70 28.44 13.07
C SER A 575 6.99 27.01 13.54
N ASN A 576 5.96 26.23 13.89
CA ASN A 576 6.04 24.84 14.32
C ASN A 576 5.65 23.89 13.16
N PHE A 577 6.22 24.15 11.99
CA PHE A 577 5.90 23.45 10.75
C PHE A 577 7.13 22.72 10.22
N THR A 578 6.94 21.45 9.85
CA THR A 578 7.99 20.60 9.27
C THR A 578 7.52 20.05 7.93
N TYR A 579 8.26 20.35 6.86
CA TYR A 579 8.07 19.73 5.56
C TYR A 579 9.14 18.67 5.29
N ILE A 580 8.70 17.50 4.84
CA ILE A 580 9.54 16.41 4.35
C ILE A 580 9.05 16.01 2.96
N GLU A 581 9.88 16.31 1.97
CA GLU A 581 9.76 15.79 0.62
C GLU A 581 10.38 14.39 0.56
N MET A 582 9.65 13.42 0.05
CA MET A 582 10.04 12.02 0.04
C MET A 582 10.43 11.60 -1.38
N PRO A 583 11.71 11.24 -1.61
CA PRO A 583 12.20 10.91 -2.95
C PRO A 583 11.61 9.59 -3.44
N ARG A 584 11.35 9.52 -4.76
CA ARG A 584 10.82 8.35 -5.48
C ARG A 584 9.51 7.82 -4.88
N THR A 585 8.74 8.70 -4.25
CA THR A 585 7.56 8.32 -3.47
C THR A 585 6.31 8.84 -4.15
N GLY A 586 5.28 8.00 -4.17
CA GLY A 586 3.99 8.28 -4.77
C GLY A 586 3.00 9.03 -3.90
N HIS A 587 1.75 9.02 -4.38
CA HIS A 587 0.61 9.53 -3.62
C HIS A 587 0.36 8.70 -2.35
N THR A 588 0.06 9.37 -1.23
CA THR A 588 -0.02 8.81 0.12
C THR A 588 1.30 8.16 0.56
N THR A 589 2.22 8.97 1.06
CA THR A 589 3.59 8.55 1.38
C THR A 589 3.66 7.44 2.41
N THR A 590 2.69 7.38 3.32
CA THR A 590 2.56 6.29 4.30
C THR A 590 2.25 4.94 3.67
N ASN A 591 1.82 4.89 2.41
CA ASN A 591 1.66 3.64 1.64
C ASN A 591 2.68 3.52 0.51
N ALA A 592 3.24 4.63 0.03
CA ALA A 592 4.05 4.70 -1.19
C ALA A 592 5.57 4.85 -0.98
N ALA A 593 6.06 4.80 0.27
CA ALA A 593 7.48 4.93 0.60
C ALA A 593 8.11 3.64 1.19
N PRO A 594 8.11 2.51 0.45
CA PRO A 594 8.74 1.27 0.91
C PRO A 594 10.25 1.41 1.03
N MET A 595 10.85 0.74 2.02
CA MET A 595 12.29 0.73 2.25
C MET A 595 12.96 -0.55 1.70
N THR A 596 14.26 -0.46 1.43
CA THR A 596 15.10 -1.53 0.82
C THR A 596 15.43 -2.70 1.74
N ASP A 597 15.28 -2.54 3.06
CA ASP A 597 15.57 -3.56 4.08
C ASP A 597 14.35 -4.43 4.44
N GLU A 598 13.31 -4.43 3.60
CA GLU A 598 12.07 -5.24 3.69
C GLU A 598 11.20 -5.04 4.97
N GLU A 599 11.69 -4.36 6.01
CA GLU A 599 11.02 -4.22 7.32
C GLU A 599 10.34 -2.85 7.56
N GLY A 600 9.94 -2.09 6.53
CA GLY A 600 9.17 -0.89 6.83
C GLY A 600 8.79 0.05 5.69
N ASN A 601 8.08 1.10 6.09
CA ASN A 601 7.67 2.22 5.26
C ASN A 601 8.16 3.52 5.91
N CYS A 602 8.94 4.31 5.18
CA CYS A 602 9.55 5.52 5.73
C CYS A 602 8.50 6.59 6.11
N GLY A 603 7.37 6.65 5.39
CA GLY A 603 6.27 7.57 5.71
C GLY A 603 5.65 7.24 7.07
N TRP A 604 5.41 5.97 7.35
CA TRP A 604 4.96 5.52 8.67
C TRP A 604 6.00 5.76 9.78
N ASN A 605 7.28 5.51 9.50
CA ASN A 605 8.33 5.77 10.49
C ASN A 605 8.37 7.25 10.91
N LEU A 606 8.25 8.17 9.95
CA LEU A 606 8.18 9.61 10.21
C LEU A 606 6.90 9.99 10.96
N ALA A 607 5.74 9.48 10.53
CA ALA A 607 4.44 9.77 11.14
C ALA A 607 4.37 9.29 12.60
N VAL A 608 4.84 8.07 12.88
CA VAL A 608 4.87 7.48 14.22
C VAL A 608 5.83 8.24 15.14
N THR A 609 7.05 8.52 14.68
CA THR A 609 8.04 9.28 15.46
C THR A 609 7.50 10.66 15.83
N TYR A 610 6.90 11.35 14.86
CA TYR A 610 6.27 12.64 15.09
C TYR A 610 5.10 12.55 16.08
N MET A 611 4.25 11.52 15.98
CA MET A 611 3.11 11.37 16.88
C MET A 611 3.54 11.25 18.35
N PHE A 612 4.63 10.53 18.63
CA PHE A 612 5.16 10.43 20.00
C PHE A 612 5.92 11.68 20.45
N SER A 613 6.39 12.52 19.53
CA SER A 613 7.19 13.73 19.83
C SER A 613 6.94 14.84 18.80
N PRO A 614 5.75 15.47 18.79
CA PRO A 614 5.34 16.36 17.70
C PRO A 614 6.12 17.68 17.68
N THR A 615 6.78 18.04 18.77
CA THR A 615 7.65 19.23 18.86
C THR A 615 9.09 18.94 18.41
N PHE A 616 9.43 17.69 18.10
CA PHE A 616 10.76 17.30 17.66
C PHE A 616 10.80 17.09 16.15
N GLN A 617 11.93 17.39 15.53
CA GLN A 617 12.15 17.12 14.11
C GLN A 617 12.32 15.61 13.90
N PRO A 618 11.46 14.94 13.11
CA PRO A 618 11.59 13.50 12.90
C PRO A 618 12.95 13.13 12.27
N ASP A 619 13.51 11.98 12.66
CA ASP A 619 14.73 11.46 12.02
C ASP A 619 14.44 11.12 10.54
N ARG A 620 15.22 11.72 9.65
CA ARG A 620 15.07 11.61 8.20
C ARG A 620 15.97 10.53 7.59
N SER A 621 16.70 9.76 8.40
CA SER A 621 17.61 8.72 7.94
C SER A 621 16.94 7.67 7.03
N CYS A 622 15.64 7.40 7.23
CA CYS A 622 14.89 6.47 6.39
C CYS A 622 14.71 6.93 4.94
N LEU A 623 14.83 8.24 4.62
CA LEU A 623 14.70 8.75 3.25
C LEU A 623 15.76 8.16 2.31
N ASN A 624 16.95 7.87 2.84
CA ASN A 624 18.04 7.24 2.10
C ASN A 624 17.79 5.75 1.85
N LYS A 625 16.86 5.14 2.57
CA LYS A 625 16.51 3.72 2.45
C LYS A 625 15.27 3.48 1.58
N ILE A 626 14.56 4.53 1.16
CA ILE A 626 13.42 4.40 0.24
C ILE A 626 13.90 3.74 -1.05
N SER A 627 13.19 2.67 -1.45
CA SER A 627 13.55 1.85 -2.60
C SER A 627 13.77 2.68 -3.87
N GLN A 628 14.76 2.27 -4.66
CA GLN A 628 14.98 2.83 -5.99
C GLN A 628 13.92 2.30 -6.95
N ILE A 629 13.68 3.04 -8.03
CA ILE A 629 12.87 2.53 -9.14
C ILE A 629 13.67 1.41 -9.80
N ASP A 630 13.15 0.19 -9.78
CA ASP A 630 13.78 -0.96 -10.42
C ASP A 630 13.47 -0.96 -11.92
N PHE A 631 14.10 -0.04 -12.65
CA PHE A 631 13.98 0.07 -14.10
C PHE A 631 14.46 -1.18 -14.84
N ALA A 632 15.45 -1.90 -14.31
CA ALA A 632 15.92 -3.15 -14.89
C ALA A 632 14.84 -4.25 -14.85
N GLY A 633 13.85 -4.13 -13.97
CA GLY A 633 12.74 -5.06 -13.85
C GLY A 633 13.13 -6.41 -13.26
N ILE A 634 14.19 -6.44 -12.44
CA ILE A 634 14.81 -7.67 -11.96
C ILE A 634 14.36 -8.08 -10.55
N THR A 635 13.83 -7.14 -9.77
CA THR A 635 13.36 -7.40 -8.42
C THR A 635 12.08 -8.25 -8.43
N THR A 636 11.86 -9.00 -7.36
CA THR A 636 10.64 -9.79 -7.17
C THR A 636 9.37 -8.94 -7.33
N LYS A 637 9.39 -7.69 -6.82
CA LYS A 637 8.27 -6.76 -6.94
C LYS A 637 7.97 -6.41 -8.39
N SER A 638 8.98 -6.00 -9.18
CA SER A 638 8.79 -5.67 -10.60
C SER A 638 8.34 -6.88 -11.42
N LYS A 639 8.86 -8.07 -11.13
CA LYS A 639 8.42 -9.32 -11.77
C LYS A 639 6.98 -9.66 -11.43
N GLN A 640 6.56 -9.46 -10.18
CA GLN A 640 5.16 -9.64 -9.77
C GLN A 640 4.23 -8.63 -10.46
N SER A 641 4.63 -7.35 -10.54
CA SER A 641 3.92 -6.34 -11.33
C SER A 641 3.81 -6.77 -12.79
N ALA A 642 4.90 -7.25 -13.41
CA ALA A 642 4.89 -7.74 -14.78
C ALA A 642 3.98 -8.96 -14.96
N ILE A 643 4.00 -9.94 -14.05
CA ILE A 643 3.09 -11.09 -14.11
C ILE A 643 1.64 -10.61 -14.05
N GLN A 644 1.35 -9.67 -13.15
CA GLN A 644 0.02 -9.11 -12.98
C GLN A 644 -0.45 -8.39 -14.25
N TYR A 645 0.35 -7.47 -14.80
CA TYR A 645 -0.07 -6.57 -15.88
C TYR A 645 0.24 -7.07 -17.28
N PHE A 646 1.23 -7.94 -17.45
CA PHE A 646 1.69 -8.46 -18.74
C PHE A 646 1.52 -9.97 -18.90
N GLY A 647 1.21 -10.70 -17.82
CA GLY A 647 1.11 -12.16 -17.84
C GLY A 647 2.47 -12.87 -17.96
N THR A 648 3.57 -12.15 -17.72
CA THR A 648 4.94 -12.64 -17.81
C THR A 648 5.82 -11.93 -16.79
N ASP A 649 6.83 -12.61 -16.24
CA ASP A 649 7.82 -12.01 -15.34
C ASP A 649 8.89 -11.19 -16.08
N ASN A 650 8.97 -11.30 -17.41
CA ASN A 650 9.87 -10.51 -18.22
C ASN A 650 9.26 -9.12 -18.45
N VAL A 651 9.74 -8.11 -17.73
CA VAL A 651 9.25 -6.73 -17.84
C VAL A 651 9.39 -6.18 -19.27
N TRP A 652 10.57 -6.31 -19.88
CA TRP A 652 10.90 -5.68 -21.17
C TRP A 652 10.67 -6.59 -22.40
N GLY A 653 10.52 -7.90 -22.20
CA GLY A 653 10.29 -8.87 -23.26
C GLY A 653 11.57 -9.28 -23.99
N THR A 654 11.44 -10.10 -25.03
CA THR A 654 12.55 -10.58 -25.86
C THR A 654 12.83 -9.59 -26.99
N ASN A 655 14.11 -9.26 -27.19
CA ASN A 655 14.57 -8.26 -28.16
C ASN A 655 14.57 -8.75 -29.62
N GLU A 656 13.90 -9.85 -29.99
CA GLU A 656 13.95 -10.32 -31.37
C GLU A 656 12.94 -9.55 -32.25
N PRO A 657 13.40 -8.66 -33.15
CA PRO A 657 12.64 -8.39 -34.35
C PRO A 657 12.67 -9.69 -35.16
N HIS A 658 11.53 -10.38 -35.26
CA HIS A 658 11.40 -11.36 -36.33
C HIS A 658 11.52 -10.60 -37.65
N GLU A 659 12.66 -10.72 -38.33
CA GLU A 659 12.68 -10.61 -39.78
C GLU A 659 11.54 -11.50 -40.28
N LEU A 660 10.60 -10.89 -40.99
CA LEU A 660 9.59 -11.61 -41.76
C LEU A 660 10.32 -12.50 -42.76
N THR A 661 10.73 -13.70 -42.34
CA THR A 661 11.10 -14.75 -43.28
C THR A 661 9.85 -15.03 -44.07
N THR A 662 9.92 -14.71 -45.35
CA THR A 662 8.91 -14.96 -46.37
C THR A 662 8.70 -16.47 -46.55
N SER A 663 8.02 -17.11 -45.61
CA SER A 663 7.48 -18.44 -45.83
C SER A 663 6.18 -18.29 -46.62
N LYS A 664 6.20 -18.80 -47.86
CA LYS A 664 5.05 -18.93 -48.77
C LYS A 664 3.79 -19.42 -48.05
N PRO A 665 2.60 -18.99 -48.49
CA PRO A 665 1.34 -19.45 -47.91
C PRO A 665 1.17 -20.94 -48.23
N ASN A 666 1.25 -21.79 -47.20
CA ASN A 666 0.79 -23.17 -47.31
C ASN A 666 -0.73 -23.20 -47.18
N GLU A 667 -1.30 -24.05 -48.02
CA GLU A 667 -2.72 -24.21 -48.30
C GLU A 667 -3.59 -24.36 -47.06
N LEU A 668 -4.72 -23.66 -47.09
CA LEU A 668 -5.82 -23.74 -46.16
C LEU A 668 -6.51 -25.10 -46.32
N THR A 669 -6.13 -26.12 -45.56
CA THR A 669 -6.97 -27.31 -45.40
C THR A 669 -8.05 -27.03 -44.35
N THR A 670 -9.28 -26.94 -44.83
CA THR A 670 -10.51 -26.86 -44.04
C THR A 670 -10.67 -28.08 -43.14
N ASN A 671 -10.65 -27.90 -41.82
CA ASN A 671 -11.21 -28.87 -40.89
C ASN A 671 -12.19 -28.19 -39.93
N LYS A 672 -13.42 -28.72 -39.94
CA LYS A 672 -14.54 -28.35 -39.08
C LYS A 672 -14.22 -28.54 -37.59
N PRO A 673 -14.88 -27.79 -36.69
CA PRO A 673 -14.67 -27.87 -35.26
C PRO A 673 -15.37 -29.11 -34.68
N ASN A 674 -14.64 -29.90 -33.89
CA ASN A 674 -15.24 -30.84 -32.95
C ASN A 674 -15.41 -30.14 -31.60
N GLU A 675 -16.66 -30.10 -31.16
CA GLU A 675 -17.05 -29.80 -29.79
C GLU A 675 -16.45 -30.81 -28.82
N SER A 676 -15.75 -30.33 -27.79
CA SER A 676 -15.76 -31.02 -26.49
C SER A 676 -15.63 -29.99 -25.38
N THR A 677 -16.77 -29.71 -24.77
CA THR A 677 -16.91 -29.08 -23.46
C THR A 677 -16.26 -29.96 -22.40
N THR A 678 -15.30 -29.42 -21.63
CA THR A 678 -15.08 -29.90 -20.26
C THR A 678 -14.63 -28.76 -19.35
N ASN A 679 -15.33 -28.66 -18.22
CA ASN A 679 -15.21 -27.68 -17.16
C ASN A 679 -13.79 -27.53 -16.62
N ILE A 680 -13.33 -26.28 -16.50
CA ILE A 680 -12.28 -25.90 -15.57
C ILE A 680 -12.85 -24.82 -14.65
N ALA A 681 -13.33 -25.27 -13.49
CA ALA A 681 -13.62 -24.41 -12.36
C ALA A 681 -12.29 -24.05 -11.67
N ILE A 682 -11.73 -22.89 -11.99
CA ILE A 682 -10.58 -22.31 -11.27
C ILE A 682 -11.08 -21.22 -10.31
N ASN A 683 -10.91 -21.53 -9.02
CA ASN A 683 -10.76 -20.66 -7.85
C ASN A 683 -11.29 -19.20 -7.92
N ILE A 684 -12.54 -19.03 -7.50
CA ILE A 684 -13.23 -17.75 -7.27
C ILE A 684 -12.76 -17.03 -5.98
N LYS A 685 -11.90 -17.61 -5.14
CA LYS A 685 -11.51 -17.02 -3.84
C LYS A 685 -10.30 -16.07 -3.88
N TYR A 686 -9.38 -16.22 -4.83
CA TYR A 686 -8.21 -15.32 -4.95
C TYR A 686 -8.58 -13.95 -5.56
N THR A 687 -9.69 -13.89 -6.29
CA THR A 687 -10.17 -12.67 -6.93
C THR A 687 -10.66 -11.65 -5.89
N LEU A 688 -11.24 -12.07 -4.76
CA LEU A 688 -11.88 -11.15 -3.81
C LEU A 688 -10.89 -10.26 -3.02
N SER A 689 -9.71 -10.80 -2.64
CA SER A 689 -8.70 -10.03 -1.88
C SER A 689 -7.88 -9.08 -2.77
N ILE A 690 -7.74 -9.44 -4.06
CA ILE A 690 -7.13 -8.60 -5.09
C ILE A 690 -8.11 -7.50 -5.51
N ILE A 691 -9.40 -7.80 -5.63
CA ILE A 691 -10.46 -6.80 -5.89
C ILE A 691 -10.46 -5.73 -4.79
N ILE A 692 -10.34 -6.08 -3.50
CA ILE A 692 -10.33 -5.10 -2.40
C ILE A 692 -9.06 -4.21 -2.42
N SER A 693 -7.89 -4.76 -2.77
CA SER A 693 -6.65 -4.00 -2.87
C SER A 693 -6.61 -3.08 -4.10
N ILE A 694 -7.22 -3.53 -5.21
CA ILE A 694 -7.47 -2.71 -6.40
C ILE A 694 -8.47 -1.59 -6.05
N PHE A 695 -9.54 -1.89 -5.30
CA PHE A 695 -10.58 -0.93 -4.91
C PHE A 695 -10.08 0.19 -3.99
N ILE A 696 -9.22 -0.13 -3.01
CA ILE A 696 -8.69 0.85 -2.07
C ILE A 696 -7.74 1.83 -2.78
N ILE A 697 -6.93 1.36 -3.74
CA ILE A 697 -6.02 2.23 -4.51
C ILE A 697 -6.76 3.00 -5.62
N TYR A 698 -7.80 2.40 -6.21
CA TYR A 698 -8.68 3.02 -7.19
C TYR A 698 -9.37 4.29 -6.65
N LEU A 699 -9.76 4.25 -5.37
CA LEU A 699 -10.43 5.37 -4.71
C LEU A 699 -9.46 6.39 -4.09
N THR A 700 -8.27 6.00 -3.62
CA THR A 700 -7.33 6.95 -2.99
C THR A 700 -6.65 7.91 -3.98
N SER A 701 -6.81 7.69 -5.28
CA SER A 701 -6.12 8.47 -6.32
C SER A 701 -6.92 9.68 -6.85
N PHE A 702 -8.08 9.98 -6.24
CA PHE A 702 -8.88 11.18 -6.49
C PHE A 702 -9.39 11.85 -5.19
#